data_AF-A0A8B8TJT1-F1
#
_entry.id   AF-A0A8B8TJT1-F1
#
_cell.length_a   1.000
_cell.length_b   1.000
_cell.length_c   1.000
_cell.angle_alpha   90.00
_cell.angle_beta   90.00
_cell.angle_gamma   90.00
#
_symmetry.space_group_name_H-M   'P 1'
#
loop_
_entity.id
_entity.type
_entity.pdbx_description
1 polymer ?
#
loop_
_entity_poly.entity_id
_entity_poly.type
_entity_poly.pdbx_seq_one_letter_code
_entity_poly.pdbx_strand_id
1 'polypeptide(L)'
;MVLYTTPFPNSCLSALHAVSWALIFPCYWLADRLLASFIPTTYEKRQRADDPCYLQLLCTVLFTPVYLALLVASLPFAFLGFLLWSPLQSARRPYVYSRLEDKGPTGGAALLSEWKGTGPGKSFCFATANLCLLPDSLARFNNVFNTQARAKEIGQRIRNGASRPQIKIYIDSPTNTSISAASFSSLVSPQGSDGVPRAVPGSIKRTASVEYKGDGGRHPSDEAANGLASGDPAATDSGSLEDACIVRIGGDEGGRPPEAFDPPAGGQARNGAGRGETPNHSQQDGDSGSLGSPSVSRESLVKARADGGSGEPGANSKLPYKASVVKKAAARRRRHPDEAFDHEVSAFFPANLDFLCLQEVFDKRAAAKLKDQLHGYFEYILYDVGVYGCHGCCSFKYLNSGLFFASRYPIMDVAYHCYPNGRFSDSLASKGALYLKVQVGSTPQDQRIVGYISCTHLHALPEDSAIRCEQLDLLQDWLADFQKSTSSSSAANPEELVAFDVICGDFNFDNCSSDDKLEQQHSLFTRYKDPCRLGPGEEKLWAIGTLLDKDGLYDEEVCTPDNLQKVLESEEGRREYLAFPTSKSPGGGQKGRKDLLKGNGRRIDYMLHAEEGLCPDWKAEVEEFSFITQLSGLTDHLPVAMRLMVSAGEEEA
;
A
#
# COMPACT_ATOMS: atom_id res chain seq x y z
N MET A 1 19.94 -14.81 -4.36
CA MET A 1 19.46 -15.72 -3.29
C MET A 1 18.65 -16.88 -3.90
N VAL A 2 18.11 -17.82 -3.10
CA VAL A 2 17.03 -18.74 -3.53
C VAL A 2 15.71 -18.26 -2.93
N LEU A 3 14.73 -17.91 -3.77
CA LEU A 3 13.43 -17.42 -3.31
C LEU A 3 12.47 -18.55 -2.91
N TYR A 4 11.74 -18.36 -1.81
CA TYR A 4 10.87 -19.37 -1.22
C TYR A 4 9.49 -19.44 -1.89
N THR A 5 9.30 -20.33 -2.86
CA THR A 5 7.99 -20.58 -3.51
C THR A 5 6.96 -21.30 -2.63
N THR A 6 7.39 -21.91 -1.52
CA THR A 6 6.52 -22.64 -0.58
C THR A 6 6.81 -22.22 0.87
N PRO A 7 5.78 -22.11 1.75
CA PRO A 7 5.96 -21.67 3.14
C PRO A 7 6.76 -22.65 4.02
N PHE A 8 6.93 -23.91 3.58
CA PHE A 8 7.75 -24.92 4.25
C PHE A 8 8.75 -25.54 3.26
N PRO A 9 9.89 -26.06 3.75
CA PRO A 9 10.94 -26.63 2.88
C PRO A 9 10.56 -27.97 2.23
N ASN A 10 9.48 -28.63 2.65
CA ASN A 10 9.01 -29.88 2.03
C ASN A 10 7.49 -30.05 2.07
N SER A 11 6.97 -30.98 1.25
CA SER A 11 5.54 -31.26 1.11
C SER A 11 4.93 -31.92 2.34
N CYS A 12 5.70 -32.65 3.16
CA CYS A 12 5.19 -33.30 4.37
C CYS A 12 4.81 -32.27 5.45
N LEU A 13 5.69 -31.29 5.71
CA LEU A 13 5.40 -30.16 6.61
C LEU A 13 4.23 -29.32 6.08
N SER A 14 4.15 -29.15 4.75
CA SER A 14 3.05 -28.43 4.09
C SER A 14 1.70 -29.15 4.25
N ALA A 15 1.69 -30.48 4.12
CA ALA A 15 0.50 -31.31 4.34
C ALA A 15 0.09 -31.32 5.82
N LEU A 16 1.04 -31.45 6.76
CA LEU A 16 0.73 -31.38 8.19
C LEU A 16 0.22 -29.98 8.58
N HIS A 17 0.71 -28.91 7.95
CA HIS A 17 0.16 -27.57 8.14
C HIS A 17 -1.28 -27.47 7.64
N ALA A 18 -1.61 -28.05 6.49
CA ALA A 18 -2.96 -28.10 5.96
C ALA A 18 -3.92 -28.88 6.89
N VAL A 19 -3.48 -30.02 7.43
CA VAL A 19 -4.24 -30.78 8.44
C VAL A 19 -4.41 -29.95 9.73
N SER A 20 -3.36 -29.29 10.21
CA SER A 20 -3.43 -28.46 11.42
C SER A 20 -4.44 -27.31 11.26
N TRP A 21 -4.49 -26.68 10.07
CA TRP A 21 -5.49 -25.66 9.76
C TRP A 21 -6.89 -26.23 9.55
N ALA A 22 -7.05 -27.42 8.97
CA ALA A 22 -8.37 -28.05 8.86
C ALA A 22 -9.03 -28.28 10.24
N LEU A 23 -8.21 -28.54 11.26
CA LEU A 23 -8.63 -28.70 12.66
C LEU A 23 -8.87 -27.36 13.38
N ILE A 24 -8.02 -26.34 13.17
CA ILE A 24 -8.16 -25.00 13.77
C ILE A 24 -9.31 -24.18 13.15
N PHE A 25 -9.48 -24.28 11.83
CA PHE A 25 -10.28 -23.35 11.04
C PHE A 25 -11.76 -23.26 11.45
N PRO A 26 -12.48 -24.34 11.79
CA PRO A 26 -13.88 -24.25 12.23
C PRO A 26 -14.04 -23.37 13.47
N CYS A 27 -13.22 -23.58 14.50
CA CYS A 27 -13.23 -22.79 15.73
C CYS A 27 -12.87 -21.32 15.46
N TYR A 28 -11.81 -21.08 14.67
CA TYR A 28 -11.40 -19.73 14.28
C TYR A 28 -12.50 -18.98 13.51
N TRP A 29 -13.16 -19.63 12.55
CA TRP A 29 -14.23 -19.02 11.76
C TRP A 29 -15.50 -18.76 12.58
N LEU A 30 -15.88 -19.69 13.47
CA LEU A 30 -17.01 -19.50 14.37
C LEU A 30 -16.78 -18.34 15.35
N ALA A 31 -15.56 -18.22 15.90
CA ALA A 31 -15.18 -17.10 16.75
C ALA A 31 -15.17 -15.76 15.99
N ASP A 32 -14.58 -15.71 14.79
CA ASP A 32 -14.60 -14.53 13.90
C ASP A 32 -16.03 -14.07 13.57
N ARG A 33 -16.92 -14.99 13.17
CA ARG A 33 -18.32 -14.66 12.89
C ARG A 33 -19.10 -14.22 14.13
N LEU A 34 -18.89 -14.87 15.27
CA LEU A 34 -19.56 -14.54 16.52
C LEU A 34 -19.15 -13.14 17.01
N LEU A 35 -17.85 -12.85 17.08
CA LEU A 35 -17.33 -11.54 17.49
C LEU A 35 -17.76 -10.44 16.50
N ALA A 36 -17.71 -10.69 15.19
CA ALA A 36 -18.16 -9.75 14.17
C ALA A 36 -19.63 -9.32 14.35
N SER A 37 -20.51 -10.22 14.84
CA SER A 37 -21.92 -9.89 15.07
C SER A 37 -22.16 -8.83 16.15
N PHE A 38 -21.23 -8.68 17.10
CA PHE A 38 -21.31 -7.71 18.20
C PHE A 38 -20.61 -6.38 17.90
N ILE A 39 -19.86 -6.27 16.80
CA ILE A 39 -19.07 -5.08 16.44
C ILE A 39 -19.64 -4.47 15.12
N PRO A 40 -20.71 -3.66 15.18
CA PRO A 40 -21.34 -3.10 14.00
C PRO A 40 -20.58 -1.90 13.42
N THR A 41 -20.43 -1.86 12.10
CA THR A 41 -19.86 -0.71 11.37
C THR A 41 -20.84 0.47 11.30
N THR A 42 -20.40 1.68 10.97
CA THR A 42 -21.31 2.84 10.81
C THR A 42 -22.30 2.66 9.65
N TYR A 43 -21.91 1.93 8.60
CA TYR A 43 -22.85 1.44 7.56
C TYR A 43 -23.96 0.57 8.15
N GLU A 44 -23.60 -0.46 8.92
CA GLU A 44 -24.57 -1.35 9.57
C GLU A 44 -25.42 -0.63 10.64
N LYS A 45 -24.89 0.42 11.28
CA LYS A 45 -25.65 1.27 12.23
C LYS A 45 -26.67 2.13 11.49
N ARG A 46 -26.29 2.78 10.39
CA ARG A 46 -27.19 3.59 9.52
C ARG A 46 -28.34 2.75 8.99
N GLN A 47 -28.03 1.59 8.39
CA GLN A 47 -29.03 0.68 7.84
C GLN A 47 -30.08 0.22 8.89
N ARG A 48 -29.70 0.06 10.17
CA ARG A 48 -30.62 -0.30 11.27
C ARG A 48 -31.48 0.87 11.77
N ALA A 49 -31.09 2.11 11.48
CA ALA A 49 -31.88 3.29 11.78
C ALA A 49 -32.94 3.53 10.69
N ASP A 50 -32.57 3.29 9.43
CA ASP A 50 -33.44 3.43 8.27
C ASP A 50 -34.46 2.28 8.14
N ASP A 51 -34.05 1.05 8.46
CA ASP A 51 -34.93 -0.13 8.61
C ASP A 51 -34.81 -0.72 10.03
N PRO A 52 -35.74 -0.38 10.96
CA PRO A 52 -35.75 -0.86 12.34
C PRO A 52 -36.24 -2.31 12.45
N CYS A 53 -35.75 -3.19 11.57
CA CYS A 53 -36.17 -4.58 11.48
C CYS A 53 -35.58 -5.42 12.62
N TYR A 54 -36.40 -5.68 13.63
CA TYR A 54 -36.09 -6.57 14.76
C TYR A 54 -35.61 -7.97 14.35
N LEU A 55 -35.80 -8.37 13.08
CA LEU A 55 -35.26 -9.59 12.50
C LEU A 55 -33.75 -9.75 12.73
N GLN A 56 -32.94 -8.69 12.60
CA GLN A 56 -31.50 -8.82 12.80
C GLN A 56 -31.13 -9.08 14.27
N LEU A 57 -31.85 -8.46 15.21
CA LEU A 57 -31.70 -8.72 16.64
C LEU A 57 -32.18 -10.13 16.99
N LEU A 58 -33.33 -10.55 16.44
CA LEU A 58 -33.89 -11.90 16.61
C LEU A 58 -32.94 -12.98 16.05
N CYS A 59 -32.41 -12.79 14.85
CA CYS A 59 -31.37 -13.65 14.28
C CYS A 59 -30.13 -13.71 15.17
N THR A 60 -29.67 -12.57 15.71
CA THR A 60 -28.53 -12.55 16.64
C THR A 60 -28.84 -13.37 17.90
N VAL A 61 -30.01 -13.18 18.52
CA VAL A 61 -30.43 -13.92 19.72
C VAL A 61 -30.61 -15.42 19.46
N LEU A 62 -31.17 -15.82 18.30
CA LEU A 62 -31.40 -17.22 17.95
C LEU A 62 -30.12 -17.95 17.51
N PHE A 63 -29.25 -17.30 16.73
CA PHE A 63 -28.03 -17.92 16.23
C PHE A 63 -26.86 -17.85 17.20
N THR A 64 -26.76 -16.87 18.11
CA THR A 64 -25.70 -16.80 19.13
C THR A 64 -25.51 -18.11 19.92
N PRO A 65 -26.55 -18.75 20.50
CA PRO A 65 -26.37 -20.03 21.20
C PRO A 65 -25.96 -21.17 20.27
N VAL A 66 -26.35 -21.14 18.99
CA VAL A 66 -25.91 -22.13 17.98
C VAL A 66 -24.43 -21.95 17.65
N TYR A 67 -23.99 -20.72 17.37
CA TYR A 67 -22.56 -20.41 17.17
C TYR A 67 -21.73 -20.75 18.41
N LEU A 68 -22.23 -20.48 19.62
CA LEU A 68 -21.54 -20.81 20.86
C LEU A 68 -21.43 -22.33 21.07
N ALA A 69 -22.49 -23.09 20.82
CA ALA A 69 -22.45 -24.56 20.90
C ALA A 69 -21.46 -25.17 19.89
N LEU A 70 -21.49 -24.70 18.64
CA LEU A 70 -20.54 -25.12 17.60
C LEU A 70 -19.09 -24.70 17.93
N LEU A 71 -18.89 -23.53 18.55
CA LEU A 71 -17.57 -23.07 19.00
C LEU A 71 -17.03 -23.98 20.09
N VAL A 72 -17.83 -24.29 21.12
CA VAL A 72 -17.46 -25.22 22.19
C VAL A 72 -17.15 -26.61 21.64
N ALA A 73 -17.94 -27.10 20.68
CA ALA A 73 -17.70 -28.38 20.01
C ALA A 73 -16.47 -28.40 19.08
N SER A 74 -15.94 -27.24 18.67
CA SER A 74 -14.78 -27.13 17.77
C SER A 74 -13.45 -26.77 18.45
N LEU A 75 -13.47 -26.23 19.67
CA LEU A 75 -12.29 -26.12 20.55
C LEU A 75 -11.45 -27.43 20.67
N PRO A 76 -12.03 -28.64 20.73
CA PRO A 76 -11.29 -29.92 20.79
C PRO A 76 -10.31 -30.08 19.64
N PHE A 77 -10.82 -29.96 18.41
CA PHE A 77 -10.04 -30.05 17.19
C PHE A 77 -9.06 -28.89 17.09
N ALA A 78 -9.47 -27.67 17.46
CA ALA A 78 -8.59 -26.52 17.40
C ALA A 78 -7.39 -26.63 18.34
N PHE A 79 -7.54 -27.25 19.51
CA PHE A 79 -6.40 -27.54 20.40
C PHE A 79 -5.45 -28.58 19.79
N LEU A 80 -5.97 -29.71 19.27
CA LEU A 80 -5.15 -30.71 18.59
C LEU A 80 -4.44 -30.13 17.36
N GLY A 81 -5.16 -29.36 16.55
CA GLY A 81 -4.63 -28.61 15.43
C GLY A 81 -3.56 -27.61 15.85
N PHE A 82 -3.72 -26.91 16.97
CA PHE A 82 -2.72 -26.01 17.53
C PHE A 82 -1.43 -26.74 17.96
N LEU A 83 -1.55 -27.92 18.59
CA LEU A 83 -0.40 -28.76 18.95
C LEU A 83 0.38 -29.24 17.72
N LEU A 84 -0.28 -29.47 16.58
CA LEU A 84 0.37 -29.76 15.29
C LEU A 84 0.93 -28.49 14.63
N TRP A 85 0.20 -27.38 14.70
CA TRP A 85 0.53 -26.11 14.05
C TRP A 85 1.74 -25.42 14.68
N SER A 86 1.82 -25.37 16.01
CA SER A 86 2.84 -24.60 16.74
C SER A 86 4.28 -25.04 16.42
N PRO A 87 4.67 -26.33 16.55
CA PRO A 87 6.03 -26.75 16.23
C PRO A 87 6.38 -26.58 14.75
N LEU A 88 5.41 -26.67 13.83
CA LEU A 88 5.64 -26.42 12.40
C LEU A 88 6.15 -24.99 12.13
N GLN A 89 5.81 -24.00 12.95
CA GLN A 89 6.21 -22.62 12.69
C GLN A 89 7.72 -22.40 12.86
N SER A 90 8.42 -23.27 13.60
CA SER A 90 9.89 -23.27 13.67
C SER A 90 10.58 -23.59 12.34
N ALA A 91 9.95 -24.43 11.50
CA ALA A 91 10.43 -24.83 10.18
C ALA A 91 9.78 -24.03 9.03
N ARG A 92 9.08 -22.93 9.36
CA ARG A 92 8.39 -22.08 8.39
C ARG A 92 9.33 -21.03 7.82
N ARG A 93 9.20 -20.78 6.52
CA ARG A 93 9.93 -19.71 5.80
C ARG A 93 9.26 -18.34 6.03
N PRO A 94 10.04 -17.25 6.08
CA PRO A 94 9.54 -15.92 6.48
C PRO A 94 8.67 -15.21 5.44
N TYR A 95 8.45 -15.80 4.25
CA TYR A 95 7.59 -15.29 3.18
C TYR A 95 7.25 -16.40 2.18
N VAL A 96 6.31 -16.12 1.27
CA VAL A 96 6.06 -16.92 0.06
C VAL A 96 6.17 -16.06 -1.20
N TYR A 97 7.04 -16.46 -2.11
CA TYR A 97 7.23 -15.89 -3.44
C TYR A 97 6.33 -16.59 -4.46
N SER A 98 5.59 -15.80 -5.23
CA SER A 98 4.69 -16.24 -6.29
C SER A 98 5.07 -15.49 -7.57
N ARG A 99 5.54 -16.22 -8.57
CA ARG A 99 5.71 -15.71 -9.93
C ARG A 99 4.51 -16.16 -10.76
N LEU A 100 4.01 -15.30 -11.66
CA LEU A 100 3.07 -15.74 -12.68
C LEU A 100 3.79 -16.63 -13.69
N GLU A 101 3.47 -17.92 -13.73
CA GLU A 101 3.99 -18.83 -14.76
C GLU A 101 3.37 -18.49 -16.13
N ASP A 102 4.21 -18.49 -17.18
CA ASP A 102 3.83 -18.01 -18.51
C ASP A 102 2.64 -18.79 -19.10
N LYS A 103 1.52 -18.08 -19.33
CA LYS A 103 0.46 -18.53 -20.24
C LYS A 103 0.85 -18.30 -21.71
N GLY A 104 1.95 -18.94 -22.09
CA GLY A 104 2.56 -18.90 -23.42
C GLY A 104 3.39 -17.62 -23.70
N PRO A 105 4.20 -17.62 -24.79
CA PRO A 105 5.25 -16.62 -25.03
C PRO A 105 4.77 -15.19 -25.39
N THR A 106 3.51 -14.86 -25.14
CA THR A 106 2.84 -13.64 -25.57
C THR A 106 2.10 -12.91 -24.43
N GLY A 107 2.34 -13.32 -23.18
CA GLY A 107 1.56 -12.89 -22.00
C GLY A 107 2.27 -11.90 -21.06
N GLY A 108 3.30 -12.38 -20.33
CA GLY A 108 3.87 -11.66 -19.19
C GLY A 108 5.07 -10.77 -19.54
N ALA A 109 6.23 -11.39 -19.76
CA ALA A 109 7.52 -10.69 -19.78
C ALA A 109 7.75 -9.73 -20.97
N ALA A 110 6.98 -9.86 -22.05
CA ALA A 110 7.24 -9.19 -23.33
C ALA A 110 6.95 -7.66 -23.38
N LEU A 111 6.56 -7.03 -22.26
CA LEU A 111 6.02 -5.67 -22.21
C LEU A 111 6.80 -4.66 -21.35
N LEU A 112 7.97 -5.04 -20.83
CA LEU A 112 8.96 -4.10 -20.33
C LEU A 112 10.16 -4.10 -21.27
N SER A 113 10.43 -2.95 -21.90
CA SER A 113 11.73 -2.73 -22.53
C SER A 113 12.80 -2.74 -21.45
N GLU A 114 13.80 -3.63 -21.62
CA GLU A 114 14.96 -3.69 -20.74
C GLU A 114 15.66 -2.34 -20.76
N TRP A 115 15.70 -1.65 -19.61
CA TRP A 115 16.34 -0.34 -19.53
C TRP A 115 17.86 -0.51 -19.58
N LYS A 116 18.49 0.20 -20.51
CA LYS A 116 19.94 0.11 -20.75
C LYS A 116 20.80 1.10 -19.98
N GLY A 117 20.22 1.94 -19.11
CA GLY A 117 20.98 2.99 -18.37
C GLY A 117 21.52 4.14 -19.23
N THR A 118 21.71 3.91 -20.53
CA THR A 118 22.15 4.88 -21.53
C THR A 118 20.98 5.43 -22.34
N GLY A 119 20.94 6.75 -22.57
CA GLY A 119 19.91 7.43 -23.35
C GLY A 119 18.89 8.17 -22.46
N PRO A 120 17.61 8.26 -22.86
CA PRO A 120 16.62 8.98 -22.05
C PRO A 120 16.39 8.30 -20.69
N GLY A 121 16.13 9.13 -19.68
CA GLY A 121 15.86 8.68 -18.32
C GLY A 121 14.64 7.76 -18.20
N LYS A 122 14.62 6.99 -17.11
CA LYS A 122 13.62 5.97 -16.81
C LYS A 122 12.83 6.37 -15.57
N SER A 123 11.54 6.60 -15.75
CA SER A 123 10.59 6.68 -14.63
C SER A 123 10.37 5.29 -14.01
N PHE A 124 10.41 5.23 -12.68
CA PHE A 124 9.96 4.11 -11.85
C PHE A 124 8.85 4.56 -10.91
N CYS A 125 7.79 3.75 -10.77
CA CYS A 125 6.63 4.14 -9.97
C CYS A 125 6.38 3.19 -8.78
N PHE A 126 6.23 3.78 -7.59
CA PHE A 126 6.10 3.12 -6.31
C PHE A 126 4.78 3.51 -5.65
N ALA A 127 4.11 2.58 -4.96
CA ALA A 127 2.94 2.88 -4.13
C ALA A 127 2.97 2.09 -2.82
N THR A 128 2.43 2.66 -1.74
CA THR A 128 2.16 1.99 -0.46
C THR A 128 0.70 2.12 -0.05
N ALA A 129 0.15 1.15 0.70
CA ALA A 129 -1.19 1.24 1.28
C ALA A 129 -1.42 0.28 2.46
N ASN A 130 -1.86 0.79 3.60
CA ASN A 130 -2.53 -0.04 4.60
C ASN A 130 -3.94 -0.44 4.10
N LEU A 131 -4.20 -1.75 4.05
CA LEU A 131 -5.44 -2.31 3.50
C LEU A 131 -6.41 -2.84 4.55
N CYS A 132 -6.03 -2.88 5.83
CA CYS A 132 -6.86 -3.40 6.93
C CYS A 132 -7.57 -4.73 6.58
N LEU A 133 -6.82 -5.70 6.02
CA LEU A 133 -7.32 -7.02 5.61
C LEU A 133 -7.17 -8.05 6.74
N LEU A 134 -7.63 -7.63 7.92
CA LEU A 134 -7.68 -8.41 9.15
C LEU A 134 -8.81 -9.48 9.10
N PRO A 135 -8.83 -10.46 10.03
CA PRO A 135 -10.07 -11.16 10.40
C PRO A 135 -11.24 -10.18 10.54
N ASP A 136 -12.46 -10.56 10.14
CA ASP A 136 -13.59 -9.64 9.98
C ASP A 136 -13.99 -8.99 11.31
N SER A 137 -13.92 -9.75 12.40
CA SER A 137 -14.12 -9.22 13.76
C SER A 137 -13.09 -8.15 14.16
N LEU A 138 -11.87 -8.21 13.63
CA LEU A 138 -10.83 -7.22 13.89
C LEU A 138 -10.91 -6.03 12.91
N ALA A 139 -11.21 -6.30 11.64
CA ALA A 139 -11.45 -5.30 10.60
C ALA A 139 -12.53 -4.27 11.02
N ARG A 140 -13.54 -4.74 11.76
CA ARG A 140 -14.64 -3.90 12.28
C ARG A 140 -14.21 -2.82 13.27
N PHE A 141 -13.05 -2.95 13.93
CA PHE A 141 -12.48 -1.84 14.73
C PHE A 141 -11.93 -0.70 13.86
N ASN A 142 -11.55 -0.99 12.61
CA ASN A 142 -11.23 0.00 11.58
C ASN A 142 -12.47 0.37 10.74
N ASN A 143 -13.67 0.13 11.31
CA ASN A 143 -14.98 0.31 10.70
C ASN A 143 -15.22 -0.47 9.39
N VAL A 144 -14.37 -1.44 9.02
CA VAL A 144 -14.46 -2.17 7.74
C VAL A 144 -14.87 -3.64 7.91
N PHE A 145 -15.60 -4.20 6.94
CA PHE A 145 -16.20 -5.54 7.02
C PHE A 145 -16.12 -6.28 5.68
N ASN A 146 -16.43 -7.59 5.65
CA ASN A 146 -16.34 -8.43 4.45
C ASN A 146 -14.92 -8.49 3.83
N THR A 147 -13.90 -8.72 4.68
CA THR A 147 -12.46 -8.74 4.32
C THR A 147 -12.16 -9.44 3.00
N GLN A 148 -12.70 -10.64 2.77
CA GLN A 148 -12.43 -11.43 1.56
C GLN A 148 -13.07 -10.87 0.27
N ALA A 149 -14.13 -10.08 0.39
CA ALA A 149 -14.73 -9.36 -0.75
C ALA A 149 -13.95 -8.08 -1.04
N ARG A 150 -13.64 -7.31 0.01
CA ARG A 150 -12.74 -6.14 -0.04
C ARG A 150 -11.43 -6.48 -0.73
N ALA A 151 -10.75 -7.56 -0.34
CA ALA A 151 -9.46 -7.97 -0.93
C ALA A 151 -9.51 -8.20 -2.45
N LYS A 152 -10.61 -8.78 -2.96
CA LYS A 152 -10.80 -8.96 -4.41
C LYS A 152 -11.04 -7.62 -5.10
N GLU A 153 -11.91 -6.78 -4.55
CA GLU A 153 -12.23 -5.46 -5.12
C GLU A 153 -11.01 -4.53 -5.08
N ILE A 154 -10.26 -4.48 -3.98
CA ILE A 154 -9.01 -3.73 -3.83
C ILE A 154 -8.00 -4.15 -4.91
N GLY A 155 -7.72 -5.45 -5.03
CA GLY A 155 -6.80 -5.96 -6.05
C GLY A 155 -7.26 -5.66 -7.48
N GLN A 156 -8.57 -5.70 -7.73
CA GLN A 156 -9.17 -5.32 -9.01
C GLN A 156 -9.03 -3.80 -9.28
N ARG A 157 -9.27 -2.93 -8.30
CA ARG A 157 -9.11 -1.48 -8.43
C ARG A 157 -7.65 -1.09 -8.67
N ILE A 158 -6.73 -1.62 -7.86
CA ILE A 158 -5.28 -1.41 -8.01
C ILE A 158 -4.82 -1.81 -9.42
N ARG A 159 -5.13 -3.05 -9.84
CA ARG A 159 -4.77 -3.53 -11.20
C ARG A 159 -5.33 -2.61 -12.28
N ASN A 160 -6.63 -2.30 -12.21
CA ASN A 160 -7.31 -1.47 -13.20
C ASN A 160 -6.82 0.00 -13.21
N GLY A 161 -6.22 0.49 -12.11
CA GLY A 161 -5.55 1.79 -12.04
C GLY A 161 -4.15 1.74 -12.68
N ALA A 162 -3.33 0.79 -12.25
CA ALA A 162 -1.98 0.58 -12.76
C ALA A 162 -1.92 0.27 -14.27
N SER A 163 -2.92 -0.45 -14.79
CA SER A 163 -3.05 -0.81 -16.21
C SER A 163 -3.67 0.28 -17.09
N ARG A 164 -3.86 1.51 -16.60
CA ARG A 164 -4.38 2.63 -17.42
C ARG A 164 -3.34 3.06 -18.46
N PRO A 165 -3.74 3.35 -19.71
CA PRO A 165 -2.83 3.96 -20.67
C PRO A 165 -2.44 5.38 -20.20
N GLN A 166 -1.15 5.70 -20.23
CA GLN A 166 -0.65 7.02 -19.85
C GLN A 166 -0.87 8.02 -21.01
N ILE A 167 -2.07 8.62 -21.07
CA ILE A 167 -2.45 9.55 -22.14
C ILE A 167 -1.73 10.91 -21.95
N LYS A 168 -0.50 11.02 -22.46
CA LYS A 168 0.20 12.30 -22.61
C LYS A 168 -0.44 13.08 -23.78
N ILE A 169 -1.33 14.03 -23.47
CA ILE A 169 -1.97 14.90 -24.47
C ILE A 169 -0.99 16.03 -24.85
N TYR A 170 -0.34 15.88 -26.00
CA TYR A 170 0.41 16.96 -26.62
C TYR A 170 -0.57 17.98 -27.21
N ILE A 171 -0.46 19.24 -26.77
CA ILE A 171 -1.24 20.36 -27.31
C ILE A 171 -0.29 21.25 -28.10
N ASP A 172 -0.15 20.94 -29.39
CA ASP A 172 0.50 21.82 -30.35
C ASP A 172 -0.29 23.12 -30.45
N SER A 173 0.17 24.13 -29.72
CA SER A 173 -0.41 25.48 -29.78
C SER A 173 0.00 26.11 -31.11
N PRO A 174 -0.94 26.56 -31.97
CA PRO A 174 -0.63 26.98 -33.34
C PRO A 174 -0.01 28.39 -33.40
N THR A 175 1.19 28.52 -32.85
CA THR A 175 2.06 29.70 -32.89
C THR A 175 3.52 29.25 -32.92
N ASN A 176 4.26 29.71 -33.93
CA ASN A 176 5.67 29.45 -34.21
C ASN A 176 6.03 28.03 -34.69
N THR A 177 5.90 27.82 -36.00
CA THR A 177 6.79 26.92 -36.77
C THR A 177 8.24 27.39 -36.71
N SER A 178 9.20 26.47 -36.48
CA SER A 178 10.66 26.68 -36.43
C SER A 178 11.14 27.69 -35.38
N ILE A 179 12.12 27.40 -34.52
CA ILE A 179 13.46 26.85 -34.79
C ILE A 179 13.88 25.85 -33.68
N SER A 180 14.90 25.04 -33.94
CA SER A 180 15.45 24.01 -33.03
C SER A 180 16.05 24.54 -31.72
N ALA A 181 16.25 23.63 -30.76
CA ALA A 181 16.79 23.93 -29.43
C ALA A 181 18.25 24.44 -29.44
N ALA A 182 18.50 25.47 -28.62
CA ALA A 182 19.79 25.77 -27.98
C ALA A 182 19.55 26.74 -26.80
N SER A 183 20.53 26.81 -25.90
CA SER A 183 20.57 27.56 -24.64
C SER A 183 20.01 29.00 -24.66
N PHE A 184 19.30 29.37 -23.59
CA PHE A 184 19.16 30.78 -23.18
C PHE A 184 19.44 30.94 -21.68
N SER A 185 20.71 31.22 -21.39
CA SER A 185 21.15 31.85 -20.14
C SER A 185 22.03 33.05 -20.48
N SER A 186 22.08 34.04 -19.59
CA SER A 186 22.84 35.31 -19.65
C SER A 186 22.33 36.46 -20.55
N LEU A 187 22.76 37.67 -20.16
CA LEU A 187 22.67 39.00 -20.82
C LEU A 187 21.26 39.61 -20.97
N VAL A 188 20.86 40.63 -20.19
CA VAL A 188 21.40 42.01 -20.00
C VAL A 188 21.13 42.92 -21.21
N SER A 189 20.19 43.86 -21.04
CA SER A 189 19.74 44.81 -22.08
C SER A 189 20.40 46.20 -21.99
N PRO A 190 20.97 46.72 -23.08
CA PRO A 190 21.30 48.14 -23.24
C PRO A 190 20.16 48.95 -23.93
N GLN A 191 20.36 50.27 -24.05
CA GLN A 191 19.33 51.29 -24.32
C GLN A 191 19.07 51.63 -25.80
N GLY A 192 17.91 52.26 -26.07
CA GLY A 192 17.73 53.30 -27.11
C GLY A 192 16.91 52.90 -28.35
N SER A 193 16.17 53.81 -29.00
CA SER A 193 15.78 55.19 -28.63
C SER A 193 14.52 55.65 -29.42
N ASP A 194 14.15 56.94 -29.27
CA ASP A 194 13.17 57.72 -30.05
C ASP A 194 11.67 57.39 -29.83
N GLY A 195 10.77 58.33 -29.47
CA GLY A 195 10.90 59.77 -29.18
C GLY A 195 9.51 60.47 -29.09
N VAL A 196 9.35 61.80 -28.98
CA VAL A 196 10.35 62.88 -28.83
C VAL A 196 10.00 63.87 -27.65
N PRO A 197 9.18 64.97 -27.68
CA PRO A 197 9.25 66.02 -26.62
C PRO A 197 7.94 66.61 -26.02
N ARG A 198 7.97 67.10 -24.76
CA ARG A 198 7.21 68.30 -24.33
C ARG A 198 7.81 69.09 -23.14
N ALA A 199 8.89 69.83 -23.43
CA ALA A 199 9.26 71.19 -22.97
C ALA A 199 9.27 71.65 -21.47
N VAL A 200 10.25 72.55 -21.19
CA VAL A 200 10.42 73.54 -20.09
C VAL A 200 10.76 73.05 -18.65
N PRO A 201 11.52 73.86 -17.83
CA PRO A 201 12.68 73.31 -17.09
C PRO A 201 12.80 73.65 -15.58
N GLY A 202 13.80 73.06 -14.89
CA GLY A 202 14.06 73.28 -13.45
C GLY A 202 15.51 73.04 -12.98
N SER A 203 16.26 74.13 -12.88
CA SER A 203 17.67 74.32 -12.48
C SER A 203 18.19 73.79 -11.11
N ILE A 204 19.50 73.44 -11.08
CA ILE A 204 20.53 73.68 -10.01
C ILE A 204 20.80 72.62 -8.89
N LYS A 205 22.00 72.01 -9.01
CA LYS A 205 23.08 71.69 -8.04
C LYS A 205 22.79 71.50 -6.52
N ARG A 206 23.37 70.42 -5.96
CA ARG A 206 24.50 70.54 -4.99
C ARG A 206 25.35 69.26 -4.91
N THR A 207 26.47 69.34 -4.19
CA THR A 207 27.62 68.40 -4.20
C THR A 207 28.17 68.18 -2.78
N ALA A 208 29.03 67.15 -2.62
CA ALA A 208 29.99 66.94 -1.52
C ALA A 208 29.40 66.47 -0.15
N SER A 209 30.10 65.67 0.68
CA SER A 209 31.34 64.87 0.51
C SER A 209 31.69 64.05 1.76
N VAL A 210 32.35 62.88 1.61
CA VAL A 210 33.48 62.33 2.43
C VAL A 210 33.26 62.03 3.94
N GLU A 211 33.86 61.03 4.62
CA GLU A 211 34.40 59.68 4.31
C GLU A 211 34.90 59.00 5.64
N TYR A 212 35.14 57.68 5.62
CA TYR A 212 36.32 56.99 6.22
C TYR A 212 36.31 56.29 7.64
N LYS A 213 36.84 55.05 7.66
CA LYS A 213 37.38 54.17 8.76
C LYS A 213 36.52 53.75 9.97
N GLY A 214 36.79 52.61 10.65
CA GLY A 214 37.61 51.43 10.26
C GLY A 214 38.33 50.62 11.37
N ASP A 215 38.07 49.30 11.41
CA ASP A 215 38.91 48.14 11.86
C ASP A 215 39.13 47.76 13.37
N GLY A 216 39.34 46.45 13.62
CA GLY A 216 39.75 45.76 14.87
C GLY A 216 38.61 45.09 15.71
N GLY A 217 38.74 43.92 16.37
CA GLY A 217 39.74 42.83 16.32
C GLY A 217 39.85 41.94 17.60
N ARG A 218 40.17 40.63 17.44
CA ARG A 218 40.64 39.59 18.45
C ARG A 218 39.65 38.60 19.14
N HIS A 219 40.27 37.51 19.65
CA HIS A 219 39.86 36.21 20.27
C HIS A 219 40.42 36.14 21.74
N PRO A 220 40.39 35.03 22.55
CA PRO A 220 39.65 33.74 22.58
C PRO A 220 39.15 33.36 24.05
N SER A 221 39.23 32.07 24.46
CA SER A 221 39.22 31.44 25.82
C SER A 221 37.89 31.03 26.51
N ASP A 222 37.78 30.00 27.38
CA ASP A 222 38.49 28.69 27.57
C ASP A 222 37.73 27.75 28.58
N GLU A 223 38.11 26.45 28.63
CA GLU A 223 38.03 25.38 29.72
C GLU A 223 36.87 25.35 30.79
N ALA A 224 36.17 24.23 31.10
CA ALA A 224 36.52 22.91 31.73
C ALA A 224 36.71 22.95 33.29
N ALA A 225 36.52 21.90 34.14
CA ALA A 225 36.28 20.44 34.01
C ALA A 225 35.58 19.83 35.29
N ASN A 226 35.70 18.50 35.53
CA ASN A 226 35.24 17.67 36.71
C ASN A 226 33.74 17.23 36.72
N GLY A 227 33.28 16.15 37.39
CA GLY A 227 33.91 15.05 38.16
C GLY A 227 33.05 14.58 39.38
N LEU A 228 33.03 13.34 39.89
CA LEU A 228 33.61 12.06 39.41
C LEU A 228 33.07 10.79 40.18
N ALA A 229 32.54 9.79 39.45
CA ALA A 229 32.55 8.31 39.67
C ALA A 229 31.89 7.53 40.86
N SER A 230 31.36 6.35 40.48
CA SER A 230 31.29 5.03 41.20
C SER A 230 30.25 4.75 42.32
N GLY A 231 29.68 3.53 42.30
CA GLY A 231 28.83 2.97 43.37
C GLY A 231 27.88 1.84 42.93
N ASP A 232 28.32 0.59 42.97
CA ASP A 232 27.54 -0.66 42.71
C ASP A 232 28.04 -1.72 43.71
N PRO A 233 27.19 -2.60 44.33
CA PRO A 233 27.10 -3.98 43.81
C PRO A 233 25.84 -4.83 44.17
N ALA A 234 25.58 -5.88 43.37
CA ALA A 234 25.21 -7.29 43.74
C ALA A 234 23.93 -7.59 44.61
N ALA A 235 23.26 -8.76 44.54
CA ALA A 235 23.18 -9.91 43.61
C ALA A 235 22.01 -10.85 44.07
N THR A 236 21.95 -12.10 43.57
CA THR A 236 21.03 -13.25 43.88
C THR A 236 19.69 -13.33 43.11
N ASP A 237 19.13 -14.51 42.79
CA ASP A 237 19.70 -15.86 42.48
C ASP A 237 18.60 -16.77 41.83
N SER A 238 19.00 -17.78 41.04
CA SER A 238 18.17 -18.92 40.53
C SER A 238 16.93 -18.59 39.64
N GLY A 239 16.27 -19.51 38.93
CA GLY A 239 16.58 -20.92 38.63
C GLY A 239 15.44 -21.72 37.96
N SER A 240 15.54 -21.91 36.63
CA SER A 240 14.97 -23.01 35.78
C SER A 240 13.51 -23.53 35.89
N LEU A 241 12.89 -23.65 34.70
CA LEU A 241 12.11 -24.79 34.15
C LEU A 241 10.60 -25.05 34.46
N GLU A 242 10.01 -25.63 33.40
CA GLU A 242 8.84 -26.54 33.29
C GLU A 242 7.37 -26.04 33.32
N ASP A 243 6.66 -26.48 32.26
CA ASP A 243 5.24 -26.76 32.00
C ASP A 243 4.11 -26.02 32.78
N ALA A 244 3.03 -25.54 32.16
CA ALA A 244 2.09 -26.21 31.24
C ALA A 244 1.31 -27.38 31.91
N CYS A 245 0.08 -27.75 31.54
CA CYS A 245 -0.78 -27.36 30.43
C CYS A 245 -2.27 -27.74 30.72
N ILE A 246 -3.07 -27.89 29.65
CA ILE A 246 -4.27 -28.76 29.51
C ILE A 246 -5.64 -28.20 29.98
N VAL A 247 -6.39 -27.78 28.96
CA VAL A 247 -7.85 -27.79 28.88
C VAL A 247 -8.33 -29.20 28.47
N ARG A 248 -9.57 -29.60 28.81
CA ARG A 248 -10.31 -30.67 28.10
C ARG A 248 -11.69 -30.17 27.69
N ILE A 249 -12.24 -30.29 26.46
CA ILE A 249 -12.03 -31.13 25.25
C ILE A 249 -13.03 -32.31 25.13
N GLY A 250 -13.82 -32.29 24.05
CA GLY A 250 -14.53 -33.40 23.38
C GLY A 250 -15.64 -32.86 22.44
N GLY A 251 -15.81 -33.31 21.19
CA GLY A 251 -14.99 -34.19 20.34
C GLY A 251 -15.79 -34.94 19.25
N ASP A 252 -15.18 -35.13 18.07
CA ASP A 252 -15.25 -36.28 17.13
C ASP A 252 -16.62 -36.78 16.56
N GLU A 253 -16.77 -37.59 15.48
CA GLU A 253 -15.94 -38.02 14.32
C GLU A 253 -16.92 -38.34 13.12
N GLY A 254 -16.66 -38.91 11.92
CA GLY A 254 -15.59 -39.76 11.34
C GLY A 254 -16.12 -41.18 11.02
N GLY A 255 -15.88 -41.86 9.88
CA GLY A 255 -15.30 -41.47 8.57
C GLY A 255 -14.97 -42.69 7.65
N ARG A 256 -14.75 -42.48 6.33
CA ARG A 256 -14.10 -43.44 5.37
C ARG A 256 -14.87 -44.76 5.06
N PRO A 257 -14.36 -45.79 4.31
CA PRO A 257 -13.05 -46.03 3.60
C PRO A 257 -13.22 -45.97 2.04
N PRO A 258 -12.42 -46.60 1.11
CA PRO A 258 -11.18 -47.43 1.19
C PRO A 258 -10.09 -47.08 0.12
N GLU A 259 -9.27 -48.08 -0.28
CA GLU A 259 -8.04 -48.05 -1.10
C GLU A 259 -8.27 -48.64 -2.54
N ALA A 260 -7.35 -48.89 -3.50
CA ALA A 260 -5.86 -48.94 -3.62
C ALA A 260 -5.44 -48.54 -5.09
N PHE A 261 -4.33 -48.91 -5.79
CA PHE A 261 -3.16 -49.82 -5.62
C PHE A 261 -1.98 -49.42 -6.59
N ASP A 262 -1.00 -50.31 -6.88
CA ASP A 262 0.36 -49.98 -7.39
C ASP A 262 0.67 -50.18 -8.91
N PRO A 263 1.70 -49.49 -9.47
CA PRO A 263 2.25 -49.63 -10.84
C PRO A 263 3.57 -50.44 -10.94
N PRO A 264 4.01 -50.92 -12.13
CA PRO A 264 5.18 -50.28 -12.78
C PRO A 264 5.34 -50.39 -14.33
N ALA A 265 6.18 -49.50 -14.87
CA ALA A 265 7.11 -49.64 -16.02
C ALA A 265 6.66 -50.03 -17.47
N GLY A 266 7.05 -49.16 -18.43
CA GLY A 266 7.60 -49.58 -19.74
C GLY A 266 6.79 -49.32 -21.02
N GLY A 267 7.49 -49.05 -22.13
CA GLY A 267 7.00 -49.43 -23.48
C GLY A 267 6.59 -48.32 -24.47
N GLN A 268 7.30 -48.29 -25.59
CA GLN A 268 7.14 -47.47 -26.81
C GLN A 268 5.73 -47.41 -27.48
N ALA A 269 5.33 -46.18 -27.84
CA ALA A 269 4.96 -45.73 -29.21
C ALA A 269 3.65 -46.16 -29.95
N ARG A 270 3.25 -45.26 -30.88
CA ARG A 270 2.33 -45.36 -32.04
C ARG A 270 0.80 -45.25 -31.86
N ASN A 271 0.28 -44.16 -32.47
CA ASN A 271 -0.82 -44.07 -33.44
C ASN A 271 -2.16 -44.81 -33.19
N GLY A 272 -3.25 -44.04 -33.10
CA GLY A 272 -4.63 -44.52 -33.33
C GLY A 272 -5.62 -43.35 -33.35
N ALA A 273 -6.62 -43.34 -34.24
CA ALA A 273 -7.51 -42.19 -34.44
C ALA A 273 -9.01 -42.56 -34.41
N GLY A 274 -9.83 -41.59 -33.99
CA GLY A 274 -11.29 -41.56 -34.16
C GLY A 274 -12.12 -41.99 -32.94
N ARG A 275 -13.46 -41.84 -32.93
CA ARG A 275 -14.36 -40.86 -33.57
C ARG A 275 -15.80 -41.13 -33.07
N GLY A 276 -16.55 -40.11 -32.65
CA GLY A 276 -17.95 -40.26 -32.19
C GLY A 276 -18.10 -40.92 -30.81
N GLU A 277 -19.28 -40.89 -30.17
CA GLU A 277 -20.52 -40.18 -30.52
C GLU A 277 -21.36 -39.93 -29.24
N THR A 278 -22.28 -38.97 -29.27
CA THR A 278 -23.20 -38.67 -28.15
C THR A 278 -24.50 -39.49 -28.24
N PRO A 279 -25.18 -39.68 -27.11
CA PRO A 279 -26.64 -39.51 -27.14
C PRO A 279 -27.19 -38.65 -26.00
N ASN A 280 -28.22 -37.88 -26.29
CA ASN A 280 -29.06 -37.22 -25.29
C ASN A 280 -30.13 -38.20 -24.77
N HIS A 281 -30.60 -37.99 -23.53
CA HIS A 281 -32.04 -38.05 -23.26
C HIS A 281 -32.43 -37.10 -22.12
N SER A 282 -33.69 -36.67 -22.13
CA SER A 282 -34.28 -35.65 -21.24
C SER A 282 -35.43 -36.23 -20.39
N GLN A 283 -36.14 -35.35 -19.66
CA GLN A 283 -37.38 -35.59 -18.86
C GLN A 283 -37.19 -36.21 -17.45
N GLN A 284 -37.94 -35.79 -16.40
CA GLN A 284 -38.83 -34.61 -16.26
C GLN A 284 -39.10 -34.22 -14.78
N ASP A 285 -39.41 -32.93 -14.58
CA ASP A 285 -40.06 -32.17 -13.48
C ASP A 285 -40.51 -32.85 -12.17
N GLY A 286 -40.36 -32.10 -11.07
CA GLY A 286 -41.00 -32.32 -9.77
C GLY A 286 -40.98 -31.05 -8.92
N ASP A 287 -42.04 -30.23 -9.01
CA ASP A 287 -42.12 -28.88 -8.45
C ASP A 287 -42.72 -28.81 -7.02
N SER A 288 -42.30 -27.81 -6.24
CA SER A 288 -42.90 -27.35 -4.97
C SER A 288 -42.29 -26.00 -4.55
N GLY A 289 -43.10 -24.92 -4.58
CA GLY A 289 -42.67 -23.53 -4.34
C GLY A 289 -42.12 -23.22 -2.92
N SER A 290 -41.33 -22.14 -2.75
CA SER A 290 -41.72 -20.71 -2.72
C SER A 290 -42.33 -20.31 -1.36
N LEU A 291 -42.04 -19.17 -0.72
CA LEU A 291 -41.62 -17.81 -1.15
C LEU A 291 -40.40 -17.35 -0.30
N GLY A 292 -39.64 -16.26 -0.48
CA GLY A 292 -39.66 -15.03 -1.30
C GLY A 292 -38.87 -13.95 -0.51
N SER A 293 -38.19 -12.93 -1.05
CA SER A 293 -38.09 -12.38 -2.42
C SER A 293 -36.72 -11.67 -2.63
N PRO A 294 -36.25 -11.46 -3.88
CA PRO A 294 -34.94 -10.86 -4.17
C PRO A 294 -35.01 -9.38 -4.64
N SER A 295 -33.87 -8.69 -4.62
CA SER A 295 -33.67 -7.40 -5.32
C SER A 295 -32.26 -7.27 -5.91
N VAL A 296 -32.14 -7.39 -7.24
CA VAL A 296 -30.91 -7.08 -8.01
C VAL A 296 -31.33 -6.34 -9.30
N SER A 297 -30.57 -5.29 -9.64
CA SER A 297 -30.50 -4.58 -10.93
C SER A 297 -31.79 -4.44 -11.76
N ARG A 298 -32.40 -3.26 -11.70
CA ARG A 298 -33.38 -2.78 -12.69
C ARG A 298 -32.66 -1.92 -13.73
N GLU A 299 -32.54 -2.39 -14.98
CA GLU A 299 -32.44 -1.46 -16.12
C GLU A 299 -32.92 -2.10 -17.45
N SER A 300 -33.66 -1.30 -18.23
CA SER A 300 -34.01 -1.45 -19.65
C SER A 300 -34.35 -2.85 -20.21
N LEU A 301 -35.66 -3.16 -20.27
CA LEU A 301 -36.27 -3.65 -21.52
C LEU A 301 -37.78 -3.39 -21.56
N VAL A 302 -38.24 -2.48 -22.43
CA VAL A 302 -39.66 -2.33 -22.79
C VAL A 302 -39.80 -2.35 -24.30
N LYS A 303 -40.52 -3.34 -24.83
CA LYS A 303 -40.82 -3.47 -26.26
C LYS A 303 -42.33 -3.57 -26.45
N ALA A 304 -42.95 -2.45 -26.83
CA ALA A 304 -44.38 -2.39 -27.12
C ALA A 304 -44.75 -3.25 -28.35
N ARG A 305 -46.02 -3.64 -28.42
CA ARG A 305 -46.65 -4.22 -29.62
C ARG A 305 -47.98 -3.52 -29.89
N ALA A 306 -48.38 -3.48 -31.17
CA ALA A 306 -49.26 -2.46 -31.70
C ALA A 306 -50.77 -2.73 -31.53
N ASP A 307 -51.52 -1.62 -31.43
CA ASP A 307 -52.72 -1.29 -32.21
C ASP A 307 -52.91 0.25 -32.10
N GLY A 308 -53.44 1.01 -33.06
CA GLY A 308 -53.82 0.74 -34.46
C GLY A 308 -54.51 1.98 -35.07
N GLY A 309 -54.44 2.21 -36.40
CA GLY A 309 -55.29 3.19 -37.11
C GLY A 309 -54.62 4.29 -37.95
N SER A 310 -54.75 4.16 -39.29
CA SER A 310 -54.91 5.21 -40.33
C SER A 310 -54.11 6.53 -40.29
N GLY A 311 -53.28 6.78 -41.32
CA GLY A 311 -52.82 8.13 -41.71
C GLY A 311 -51.63 8.17 -42.67
N GLU A 312 -51.87 8.40 -43.97
CA GLU A 312 -50.85 8.67 -45.01
C GLU A 312 -51.11 10.03 -45.68
N PRO A 313 -50.18 10.61 -46.48
CA PRO A 313 -48.70 10.49 -46.44
C PRO A 313 -48.00 11.88 -46.51
N GLY A 314 -46.67 11.97 -46.33
CA GLY A 314 -45.95 13.20 -46.72
C GLY A 314 -44.47 13.38 -46.35
N ALA A 315 -43.71 13.88 -47.33
CA ALA A 315 -42.43 14.61 -47.24
C ALA A 315 -41.15 13.92 -46.72
N ASN A 316 -40.10 13.93 -47.55
CA ASN A 316 -38.73 13.61 -47.18
C ASN A 316 -38.10 14.67 -46.26
N SER A 317 -37.32 14.24 -45.26
CA SER A 317 -36.08 14.93 -44.90
C SER A 317 -35.05 13.97 -44.27
N LYS A 318 -33.80 13.99 -44.78
CA LYS A 318 -32.65 13.30 -44.17
C LYS A 318 -31.83 14.34 -43.40
N LEU A 319 -31.69 14.21 -42.08
CA LEU A 319 -30.67 14.89 -41.28
C LEU A 319 -30.17 13.94 -40.16
N PRO A 320 -28.90 14.00 -39.76
CA PRO A 320 -28.26 12.93 -38.99
C PRO A 320 -28.45 13.04 -37.47
N TYR A 321 -28.34 11.88 -36.81
CA TYR A 321 -28.33 11.73 -35.35
C TYR A 321 -27.13 12.44 -34.72
N LYS A 322 -27.36 13.53 -33.98
CA LYS A 322 -26.31 14.21 -33.19
C LYS A 322 -26.04 13.42 -31.91
N ALA A 323 -24.94 12.66 -31.89
CA ALA A 323 -24.38 12.16 -30.64
C ALA A 323 -23.92 13.35 -29.77
N SER A 324 -24.43 13.43 -28.53
CA SER A 324 -24.06 14.48 -27.57
C SER A 324 -22.68 14.19 -26.97
N VAL A 325 -21.62 14.56 -27.70
CA VAL A 325 -20.24 14.49 -27.19
C VAL A 325 -20.10 15.49 -26.03
N VAL A 326 -20.21 14.99 -24.81
CA VAL A 326 -19.85 15.72 -23.59
C VAL A 326 -18.33 15.92 -23.61
N LYS A 327 -17.89 17.08 -24.12
CA LYS A 327 -16.50 17.53 -23.98
C LYS A 327 -16.22 17.77 -22.50
N LYS A 328 -15.80 16.74 -21.77
CA LYS A 328 -15.14 16.90 -20.46
C LYS A 328 -13.87 17.69 -20.72
N ALA A 329 -13.93 19.00 -20.50
CA ALA A 329 -12.79 19.89 -20.71
C ALA A 329 -11.63 19.37 -19.87
N ALA A 330 -10.47 19.18 -20.47
CA ALA A 330 -9.28 18.79 -19.73
C ALA A 330 -8.96 19.91 -18.74
N ALA A 331 -9.18 19.64 -17.45
CA ALA A 331 -8.76 20.54 -16.39
C ALA A 331 -7.25 20.75 -16.55
N ARG A 332 -6.86 22.00 -16.81
CA ARG A 332 -5.48 22.38 -17.14
C ARG A 332 -4.57 21.98 -15.97
N ARG A 333 -3.84 20.86 -16.11
CA ARG A 333 -2.75 20.50 -15.19
C ARG A 333 -1.86 21.73 -15.08
N ARG A 334 -1.90 22.37 -13.91
CA ARG A 334 -0.99 23.46 -13.57
C ARG A 334 0.26 22.75 -13.10
N ARG A 335 1.38 22.90 -13.82
CA ARG A 335 2.68 22.78 -13.15
C ARG A 335 2.65 23.78 -12.01
N HIS A 336 2.84 23.30 -10.78
CA HIS A 336 2.84 24.15 -9.61
C HIS A 336 4.13 24.99 -9.66
N PRO A 337 4.05 26.34 -9.67
CA PRO A 337 5.22 27.17 -9.91
C PRO A 337 6.23 27.17 -8.75
N ASP A 338 5.83 26.62 -7.61
CA ASP A 338 6.56 26.63 -6.34
C ASP A 338 7.15 25.25 -5.97
N GLU A 339 6.96 24.22 -6.79
CA GLU A 339 7.42 22.83 -6.56
C GLU A 339 8.07 22.23 -7.80
N ALA A 340 9.03 21.32 -7.58
CA ALA A 340 9.83 20.74 -8.67
C ALA A 340 9.09 19.64 -9.48
N PHE A 341 7.99 19.10 -8.95
CA PHE A 341 7.28 17.93 -9.49
C PHE A 341 5.74 18.08 -9.46
N ASP A 342 5.04 17.28 -10.27
CA ASP A 342 3.57 17.25 -10.26
C ASP A 342 3.07 16.58 -8.95
N HIS A 343 2.16 17.22 -8.22
CA HIS A 343 1.52 16.64 -7.03
C HIS A 343 -0.01 16.67 -7.10
N GLU A 344 -0.71 15.55 -6.85
CA GLU A 344 -2.18 15.49 -6.92
C GLU A 344 -2.85 14.59 -5.87
N VAL A 345 -4.11 14.90 -5.53
CA VAL A 345 -5.04 13.91 -4.98
C VAL A 345 -5.70 13.21 -6.18
N SER A 346 -5.62 11.88 -6.26
CA SER A 346 -5.99 11.14 -7.49
C SER A 346 -7.02 10.05 -7.23
N ALA A 347 -8.13 10.06 -7.99
CA ALA A 347 -9.13 9.00 -7.97
C ALA A 347 -8.65 7.61 -8.44
N PHE A 348 -7.36 7.47 -8.81
CA PHE A 348 -6.78 6.26 -9.37
C PHE A 348 -5.35 6.02 -8.84
N PHE A 349 -4.93 4.76 -8.73
CA PHE A 349 -3.51 4.43 -8.72
C PHE A 349 -2.84 4.94 -10.02
N PRO A 350 -1.56 5.35 -9.96
CA PRO A 350 -0.84 5.87 -11.11
C PRO A 350 -0.73 4.83 -12.23
N ALA A 351 -0.84 5.31 -13.47
CA ALA A 351 -0.55 4.50 -14.65
C ALA A 351 0.93 4.08 -14.65
N ASN A 352 1.20 2.86 -15.15
CA ASN A 352 2.54 2.27 -15.15
C ASN A 352 3.16 2.21 -13.74
N LEU A 353 2.41 1.67 -12.77
CA LEU A 353 2.92 1.36 -11.43
C LEU A 353 3.90 0.17 -11.51
N ASP A 354 5.09 0.28 -10.94
CA ASP A 354 6.13 -0.75 -11.07
C ASP A 354 6.32 -1.58 -9.79
N PHE A 355 6.10 -0.95 -8.64
CA PHE A 355 6.30 -1.50 -7.30
C PHE A 355 5.14 -1.13 -6.39
N LEU A 356 4.61 -2.10 -5.64
CA LEU A 356 3.49 -1.93 -4.73
C LEU A 356 3.80 -2.61 -3.40
N CYS A 357 3.79 -1.83 -2.33
CA CYS A 357 3.95 -2.26 -0.95
C CYS A 357 2.59 -2.17 -0.24
N LEU A 358 2.22 -3.15 0.56
CA LEU A 358 0.91 -3.20 1.22
C LEU A 358 1.06 -3.66 2.67
N GLN A 359 0.27 -3.05 3.56
CA GLN A 359 0.23 -3.34 4.99
C GLN A 359 -1.12 -3.96 5.39
N GLU A 360 -1.13 -4.64 6.54
CA GLU A 360 -2.28 -5.35 7.13
C GLU A 360 -2.96 -6.44 6.27
N VAL A 361 -2.21 -7.07 5.37
CA VAL A 361 -2.65 -8.23 4.58
C VAL A 361 -2.61 -9.53 5.43
N PHE A 362 -3.28 -9.53 6.57
CA PHE A 362 -3.20 -10.58 7.61
C PHE A 362 -4.02 -11.83 7.32
N ASP A 363 -5.27 -11.72 6.85
CA ASP A 363 -6.09 -12.91 6.54
C ASP A 363 -5.57 -13.62 5.28
N LYS A 364 -5.07 -14.85 5.45
CA LYS A 364 -4.45 -15.63 4.35
C LYS A 364 -5.36 -15.86 3.14
N ARG A 365 -6.70 -15.87 3.33
CA ARG A 365 -7.69 -16.09 2.25
C ARG A 365 -7.94 -14.80 1.49
N ALA A 366 -7.94 -13.67 2.19
CA ALA A 366 -7.92 -12.34 1.61
C ALA A 366 -6.61 -12.09 0.84
N ALA A 367 -5.45 -12.44 1.43
CA ALA A 367 -4.14 -12.35 0.80
C ALA A 367 -4.07 -13.14 -0.53
N ALA A 368 -4.61 -14.37 -0.56
CA ALA A 368 -4.72 -15.16 -1.78
C ALA A 368 -5.60 -14.48 -2.84
N LYS A 369 -6.81 -14.03 -2.47
CA LYS A 369 -7.73 -13.33 -3.38
C LYS A 369 -7.17 -12.02 -3.94
N LEU A 370 -6.39 -11.30 -3.13
CA LEU A 370 -5.67 -10.08 -3.52
C LEU A 370 -4.55 -10.42 -4.52
N LYS A 371 -3.70 -11.41 -4.20
CA LYS A 371 -2.64 -11.93 -5.09
C LYS A 371 -3.19 -12.33 -6.46
N ASP A 372 -4.28 -13.09 -6.49
CA ASP A 372 -4.87 -13.62 -7.72
C ASP A 372 -5.46 -12.51 -8.61
N GLN A 373 -5.82 -11.34 -8.05
CA GLN A 373 -6.20 -10.17 -8.84
C GLN A 373 -4.98 -9.37 -9.31
N LEU A 374 -3.98 -9.18 -8.44
CA LEU A 374 -2.76 -8.42 -8.73
C LEU A 374 -1.84 -9.11 -9.75
N HIS A 375 -1.83 -10.45 -9.79
CA HIS A 375 -1.16 -11.23 -10.83
C HIS A 375 -1.69 -10.98 -12.25
N GLY A 376 -2.83 -10.29 -12.42
CA GLY A 376 -3.26 -9.77 -13.72
C GLY A 376 -2.46 -8.57 -14.25
N TYR A 377 -1.37 -8.17 -13.57
CA TYR A 377 -0.50 -7.05 -13.95
C TYR A 377 0.93 -7.16 -13.38
N PHE A 378 1.06 -7.60 -12.12
CA PHE A 378 2.37 -7.83 -11.48
C PHE A 378 2.80 -9.29 -11.65
N GLU A 379 3.97 -9.49 -12.29
CA GLU A 379 4.53 -10.83 -12.49
C GLU A 379 5.08 -11.43 -11.19
N TYR A 380 5.69 -10.61 -10.33
CA TYR A 380 6.41 -11.02 -9.13
C TYR A 380 5.68 -10.55 -7.87
N ILE A 381 5.30 -11.48 -6.99
CA ILE A 381 4.60 -11.16 -5.73
C ILE A 381 5.27 -11.89 -4.56
N LEU A 382 5.44 -11.18 -3.44
CA LEU A 382 5.78 -11.73 -2.12
C LEU A 382 4.61 -11.49 -1.17
N TYR A 383 4.17 -12.55 -0.49
CA TYR A 383 3.04 -12.50 0.43
C TYR A 383 3.23 -13.50 1.57
N ASP A 384 2.31 -13.46 2.55
CA ASP A 384 2.37 -14.27 3.78
C ASP A 384 3.71 -14.10 4.53
N VAL A 385 4.23 -12.86 4.47
CA VAL A 385 5.47 -12.39 5.08
C VAL A 385 5.30 -12.31 6.59
N GLY A 386 6.29 -12.79 7.34
CA GLY A 386 6.30 -12.75 8.80
C GLY A 386 6.70 -14.06 9.46
N VAL A 387 6.79 -14.02 10.78
CA VAL A 387 6.99 -15.21 11.64
C VAL A 387 5.72 -15.53 12.43
N TYR A 388 5.58 -16.78 12.84
CA TYR A 388 4.46 -17.30 13.61
C TYR A 388 4.98 -18.14 14.79
N GLY A 389 4.18 -18.30 15.83
CA GLY A 389 4.57 -19.04 17.03
C GLY A 389 5.64 -18.31 17.85
N CYS A 390 6.35 -19.06 18.69
CA CYS A 390 7.59 -18.57 19.32
C CYS A 390 8.77 -18.78 18.37
N HIS A 391 9.68 -17.81 18.27
CA HIS A 391 10.89 -17.92 17.45
C HIS A 391 12.09 -17.43 18.27
N GLY A 392 13.04 -18.33 18.58
CA GLY A 392 14.08 -18.04 19.56
C GLY A 392 13.49 -17.62 20.92
N CYS A 393 13.99 -16.51 21.47
CA CYS A 393 13.50 -15.92 22.72
C CYS A 393 12.35 -14.92 22.54
N CYS A 394 11.80 -14.75 21.33
CA CYS A 394 10.78 -13.74 21.03
C CYS A 394 9.37 -14.15 21.47
N SER A 395 8.51 -13.14 21.70
CA SER A 395 7.11 -13.32 22.05
C SER A 395 6.30 -14.06 20.97
N PHE A 396 5.31 -14.83 21.40
CA PHE A 396 4.47 -15.65 20.53
C PHE A 396 3.68 -14.80 19.51
N LYS A 397 3.83 -15.09 18.21
CA LYS A 397 3.13 -14.41 17.12
C LYS A 397 1.96 -15.22 16.58
N TYR A 398 0.75 -14.66 16.67
CA TYR A 398 -0.48 -15.25 16.13
C TYR A 398 -0.79 -14.76 14.71
N LEU A 399 -0.48 -13.48 14.43
CA LEU A 399 -0.55 -12.89 13.10
C LEU A 399 0.87 -12.71 12.53
N ASN A 400 0.97 -12.72 11.20
CA ASN A 400 2.21 -12.40 10.49
C ASN A 400 2.45 -10.87 10.49
N SER A 401 3.27 -10.35 9.58
CA SER A 401 3.54 -8.90 9.52
C SER A 401 2.44 -8.09 8.84
N GLY A 402 1.53 -8.78 8.13
CA GLY A 402 0.60 -8.14 7.20
C GLY A 402 1.28 -7.52 5.98
N LEU A 403 2.60 -7.67 5.81
CA LEU A 403 3.31 -7.11 4.67
C LEU A 403 3.11 -7.98 3.42
N PHE A 404 2.94 -7.30 2.30
CA PHE A 404 2.80 -7.88 0.97
C PHE A 404 3.49 -6.94 -0.03
N PHE A 405 4.17 -7.50 -1.02
CA PHE A 405 4.88 -6.75 -2.05
C PHE A 405 4.57 -7.31 -3.44
N ALA A 406 4.37 -6.45 -4.42
CA ALA A 406 4.22 -6.83 -5.83
C ALA A 406 5.09 -5.95 -6.73
N SER A 407 5.67 -6.56 -7.77
CA SER A 407 6.51 -5.85 -8.74
C SER A 407 6.36 -6.39 -10.17
N ARG A 408 6.63 -5.51 -11.13
CA ARG A 408 6.82 -5.84 -12.54
C ARG A 408 8.26 -6.28 -12.88
N TYR A 409 9.21 -6.06 -11.98
CA TYR A 409 10.63 -6.34 -12.19
C TYR A 409 11.10 -7.55 -11.35
N PRO A 410 12.06 -8.36 -11.84
CA PRO A 410 12.57 -9.51 -11.09
C PRO A 410 13.13 -9.15 -9.71
N ILE A 411 12.65 -9.84 -8.69
CA ILE A 411 13.18 -9.79 -7.33
C ILE A 411 14.42 -10.71 -7.27
N MET A 412 15.53 -10.20 -6.75
CA MET A 412 16.81 -10.92 -6.67
C MET A 412 17.04 -11.55 -5.29
N ASP A 413 16.87 -10.73 -4.26
CA ASP A 413 17.20 -11.00 -2.86
C ASP A 413 16.16 -10.29 -1.98
N VAL A 414 15.87 -10.87 -0.83
CA VAL A 414 14.83 -10.37 0.09
C VAL A 414 15.12 -10.81 1.52
N ALA A 415 14.99 -9.89 2.48
CA ALA A 415 15.08 -10.16 3.91
C ALA A 415 13.83 -9.63 4.62
N TYR A 416 13.45 -10.26 5.73
CA TYR A 416 12.38 -9.79 6.59
C TYR A 416 12.81 -9.91 8.05
N HIS A 417 12.60 -8.84 8.82
CA HIS A 417 13.00 -8.72 10.21
C HIS A 417 11.80 -8.30 11.06
N CYS A 418 11.51 -9.05 12.13
CA CYS A 418 10.45 -8.71 13.09
C CYS A 418 11.00 -7.76 14.15
N TYR A 419 10.27 -6.70 14.48
CA TYR A 419 10.62 -5.82 15.60
C TYR A 419 10.42 -6.56 16.94
N PRO A 420 11.34 -6.38 17.91
CA PRO A 420 11.32 -7.13 19.18
C PRO A 420 10.33 -6.57 20.22
N ASN A 421 9.98 -5.29 20.10
CA ASN A 421 9.49 -4.43 21.18
C ASN A 421 7.98 -4.07 21.11
N GLY A 422 7.23 -4.60 20.15
CA GLY A 422 5.79 -4.30 19.99
C GLY A 422 4.93 -4.72 21.20
N ARG A 423 4.01 -3.85 21.63
CA ARG A 423 3.17 -4.02 22.84
C ARG A 423 1.70 -4.34 22.51
N PHE A 424 0.95 -4.83 23.50
CA PHE A 424 -0.50 -5.11 23.42
C PHE A 424 -0.91 -5.90 22.16
N SER A 425 -1.82 -5.39 21.31
CA SER A 425 -2.24 -6.02 20.04
C SER A 425 -1.06 -6.34 19.13
N ASP A 426 -0.14 -5.38 19.00
CA ASP A 426 0.99 -5.41 18.09
C ASP A 426 2.06 -6.42 18.55
N SER A 427 2.04 -6.80 19.84
CA SER A 427 2.86 -7.90 20.35
C SER A 427 2.47 -9.26 19.76
N LEU A 428 1.20 -9.44 19.33
CA LEU A 428 0.69 -10.69 18.75
C LEU A 428 0.86 -10.75 17.22
N ALA A 429 1.19 -9.64 16.57
CA ALA A 429 1.57 -9.57 15.16
C ALA A 429 3.10 -9.55 15.01
N SER A 430 3.62 -10.10 13.91
CA SER A 430 5.04 -9.98 13.58
C SER A 430 5.31 -8.66 12.84
N LYS A 431 4.95 -7.50 13.41
CA LYS A 431 5.32 -6.18 12.86
C LYS A 431 6.83 -6.08 12.67
N GLY A 432 7.27 -5.41 11.62
CA GLY A 432 8.63 -5.55 11.10
C GLY A 432 8.84 -4.88 9.75
N ALA A 433 10.06 -5.02 9.22
CA ALA A 433 10.47 -4.50 7.92
C ALA A 433 10.77 -5.64 6.93
N LEU A 434 10.41 -5.41 5.66
CA LEU A 434 10.67 -6.25 4.49
C LEU A 434 11.60 -5.48 3.55
N TYR A 435 12.80 -6.02 3.32
CA TYR A 435 13.84 -5.46 2.46
C TYR A 435 13.93 -6.23 1.17
N LEU A 436 14.03 -5.54 0.03
CA LEU A 436 13.99 -6.13 -1.30
C LEU A 436 15.08 -5.53 -2.18
N LYS A 437 15.71 -6.38 -3.00
CA LYS A 437 16.57 -5.98 -4.12
C LYS A 437 15.94 -6.44 -5.42
N VAL A 438 15.77 -5.53 -6.38
CA VAL A 438 15.14 -5.78 -7.69
C VAL A 438 16.11 -5.48 -8.84
N GLN A 439 16.07 -6.28 -9.91
CA GLN A 439 16.79 -5.99 -11.16
C GLN A 439 15.88 -5.21 -12.10
N VAL A 440 16.28 -4.00 -12.47
CA VAL A 440 15.48 -3.08 -13.32
C VAL A 440 16.04 -2.86 -14.72
N GLY A 441 17.24 -3.35 -15.01
CA GLY A 441 17.89 -3.24 -16.31
C GLY A 441 19.27 -3.89 -16.39
N SER A 442 20.01 -3.58 -17.45
CA SER A 442 21.42 -3.96 -17.66
C SER A 442 22.10 -2.95 -18.58
N THR A 443 23.34 -2.54 -18.34
CA THR A 443 24.04 -1.58 -19.23
C THR A 443 24.50 -2.25 -20.54
N PRO A 444 24.93 -1.49 -21.57
CA PRO A 444 25.61 -2.05 -22.75
C PRO A 444 26.92 -2.80 -22.42
N GLN A 445 27.44 -2.65 -21.20
CA GLN A 445 28.60 -3.32 -20.64
C GLN A 445 28.22 -4.54 -19.78
N ASP A 446 26.96 -5.01 -19.86
CA ASP A 446 26.38 -6.10 -19.07
C ASP A 446 26.43 -5.93 -17.53
N GLN A 447 26.67 -4.71 -17.03
CA GLN A 447 26.52 -4.38 -15.61
C GLN A 447 25.03 -4.43 -15.25
N ARG A 448 24.66 -4.99 -14.10
CA ARG A 448 23.26 -5.11 -13.69
C ARG A 448 22.75 -3.79 -13.12
N ILE A 449 21.61 -3.31 -13.60
CA ILE A 449 20.94 -2.16 -12.97
C ILE A 449 19.96 -2.67 -11.90
N VAL A 450 20.12 -2.21 -10.67
CA VAL A 450 19.38 -2.67 -9.49
C VAL A 450 18.71 -1.52 -8.75
N GLY A 451 17.73 -1.83 -7.90
CA GLY A 451 17.14 -0.90 -6.96
C GLY A 451 16.81 -1.57 -5.63
N TYR A 452 16.83 -0.77 -4.56
CA TYR A 452 16.48 -1.20 -3.20
C TYR A 452 15.10 -0.66 -2.81
N ILE A 453 14.31 -1.50 -2.14
CA ILE A 453 12.97 -1.13 -1.63
C ILE A 453 12.81 -1.71 -0.23
N SER A 454 12.35 -0.88 0.71
CA SER A 454 12.00 -1.27 2.07
C SER A 454 10.53 -0.96 2.34
N CYS A 455 9.80 -1.94 2.87
CA CYS A 455 8.41 -1.82 3.29
C CYS A 455 8.31 -2.16 4.78
N THR A 456 7.72 -1.28 5.60
CA THR A 456 7.56 -1.54 7.05
C THR A 456 6.12 -1.29 7.53
N HIS A 457 5.81 -1.79 8.72
CA HIS A 457 4.65 -1.38 9.52
C HIS A 457 5.09 -1.26 10.98
N LEU A 458 5.16 -0.02 11.49
CA LEU A 458 5.65 0.30 12.84
C LEU A 458 4.57 0.13 13.92
N HIS A 459 4.96 0.20 15.19
CA HIS A 459 4.08 0.04 16.36
C HIS A 459 3.01 1.13 16.49
N ALA A 460 1.75 0.73 16.63
CA ALA A 460 0.58 1.59 16.39
C ALA A 460 0.11 2.47 17.56
N LEU A 461 0.50 2.19 18.80
CA LEU A 461 -0.04 2.94 19.95
C LEU A 461 0.55 4.35 20.02
N PRO A 462 -0.26 5.43 19.94
CA PRO A 462 0.28 6.80 19.84
C PRO A 462 1.22 7.19 20.98
N GLU A 463 0.97 6.71 22.19
CA GLU A 463 1.77 7.01 23.39
C GLU A 463 3.18 6.39 23.39
N ASP A 464 3.44 5.36 22.56
CA ASP A 464 4.67 4.56 22.55
C ASP A 464 5.76 5.12 21.59
N SER A 465 5.94 6.45 21.51
CA SER A 465 6.90 7.11 20.60
C SER A 465 8.33 6.55 20.66
N ALA A 466 8.82 6.20 21.85
CA ALA A 466 10.16 5.62 22.02
C ALA A 466 10.31 4.25 21.32
N ILE A 467 9.24 3.47 21.25
CA ILE A 467 9.21 2.18 20.54
C ILE A 467 9.31 2.40 19.04
N ARG A 468 8.63 3.42 18.49
CA ARG A 468 8.77 3.79 17.09
C ARG A 468 10.18 4.31 16.77
N CYS A 469 10.80 5.09 17.66
CA CYS A 469 12.21 5.51 17.50
C CYS A 469 13.16 4.30 17.39
N GLU A 470 13.10 3.35 18.34
CA GLU A 470 13.91 2.12 18.30
C GLU A 470 13.65 1.29 17.04
N GLN A 471 12.40 1.25 16.55
CA GLN A 471 12.06 0.57 15.30
C GLN A 471 12.58 1.30 14.04
N LEU A 472 12.73 2.62 14.08
CA LEU A 472 13.35 3.43 13.02
C LEU A 472 14.89 3.31 13.03
N ASP A 473 15.51 3.15 14.20
CA ASP A 473 16.94 2.81 14.32
C ASP A 473 17.21 1.43 13.70
N LEU A 474 16.47 0.41 14.14
CA LEU A 474 16.55 -0.95 13.58
C LEU A 474 16.23 -0.99 12.07
N LEU A 475 15.31 -0.14 11.60
CA LEU A 475 14.98 -0.01 10.17
C LEU A 475 16.20 0.39 9.33
N GLN A 476 17.02 1.33 9.84
CA GLN A 476 18.24 1.79 9.16
C GLN A 476 19.39 0.77 9.25
N ASP A 477 19.63 0.20 10.43
CA ASP A 477 20.72 -0.75 10.65
C ASP A 477 20.54 -2.00 9.79
N TRP A 478 19.34 -2.59 9.79
CA TRP A 478 19.04 -3.76 8.97
C TRP A 478 19.02 -3.45 7.46
N LEU A 479 18.69 -2.21 7.05
CA LEU A 479 18.81 -1.78 5.65
C LEU A 479 20.29 -1.70 5.22
N ALA A 480 21.15 -1.12 6.06
CA ALA A 480 22.58 -1.06 5.80
C ALA A 480 23.21 -2.47 5.72
N ASP A 481 22.84 -3.39 6.62
CA ASP A 481 23.29 -4.78 6.55
C ASP A 481 22.68 -5.55 5.35
N PHE A 482 21.44 -5.27 4.94
CA PHE A 482 20.85 -5.85 3.73
C PHE A 482 21.56 -5.38 2.46
N GLN A 483 21.82 -4.08 2.32
CA GLN A 483 22.59 -3.50 1.21
C GLN A 483 24.01 -4.10 1.16
N LYS A 484 24.69 -4.15 2.30
CA LYS A 484 26.05 -4.72 2.45
C LYS A 484 26.13 -6.21 2.17
N SER A 485 25.13 -7.01 2.56
CA SER A 485 25.09 -8.45 2.34
C SER A 485 24.62 -8.87 0.95
N THR A 486 23.90 -8.00 0.23
CA THR A 486 23.41 -8.28 -1.14
C THR A 486 24.19 -7.56 -2.25
N SER A 487 25.10 -6.62 -1.94
CA SER A 487 25.96 -5.97 -2.93
C SER A 487 27.04 -6.90 -3.48
N SER A 488 27.12 -7.06 -4.80
CA SER A 488 28.07 -7.98 -5.43
C SER A 488 29.51 -7.44 -5.45
N SER A 489 30.32 -7.87 -4.49
CA SER A 489 31.78 -7.67 -4.47
C SER A 489 32.59 -8.86 -5.03
N SER A 490 31.91 -9.89 -5.56
CA SER A 490 32.53 -11.08 -6.10
C SER A 490 32.81 -10.95 -7.60
N ALA A 491 34.06 -11.24 -8.02
CA ALA A 491 34.50 -11.24 -9.42
C ALA A 491 33.80 -12.28 -10.32
N ALA A 492 32.85 -13.07 -9.79
CA ALA A 492 31.99 -13.98 -10.54
C ALA A 492 30.61 -13.38 -10.91
N ASN A 493 30.27 -12.20 -10.39
CA ASN A 493 29.04 -11.47 -10.71
C ASN A 493 29.36 -10.26 -11.61
N PRO A 494 28.41 -9.79 -12.45
CA PRO A 494 28.50 -8.46 -13.03
C PRO A 494 28.44 -7.40 -11.93
N GLU A 495 29.12 -6.28 -12.18
CA GLU A 495 29.02 -5.05 -11.37
C GLU A 495 27.57 -4.54 -11.34
N GLU A 496 27.18 -3.85 -10.26
CA GLU A 496 25.79 -3.50 -9.98
C GLU A 496 25.62 -2.00 -9.75
N LEU A 497 24.82 -1.35 -10.60
CA LEU A 497 24.53 0.09 -10.53
C LEU A 497 23.17 0.32 -9.84
N VAL A 498 23.17 1.07 -8.75
CA VAL A 498 21.96 1.36 -7.96
C VAL A 498 21.21 2.55 -8.56
N ALA A 499 20.00 2.31 -9.06
CA ALA A 499 19.14 3.32 -9.67
C ALA A 499 18.28 4.10 -8.67
N PHE A 500 17.87 3.44 -7.58
CA PHE A 500 17.07 4.04 -6.51
C PHE A 500 17.19 3.22 -5.22
N ASP A 501 16.91 3.86 -4.09
CA ASP A 501 16.74 3.26 -2.78
C ASP A 501 15.53 3.94 -2.10
N VAL A 502 14.48 3.17 -1.80
CA VAL A 502 13.15 3.67 -1.42
C VAL A 502 12.67 3.01 -0.13
N ILE A 503 12.11 3.80 0.78
CA ILE A 503 11.51 3.30 2.03
C ILE A 503 10.06 3.77 2.10
N CYS A 504 9.13 2.87 2.39
CA CYS A 504 7.72 3.20 2.51
C CYS A 504 6.97 2.33 3.52
N GLY A 505 5.75 2.73 3.85
CA GLY A 505 4.84 1.95 4.69
C GLY A 505 4.07 2.79 5.68
N ASP A 506 3.35 2.10 6.57
CA ASP A 506 2.60 2.71 7.66
C ASP A 506 3.50 2.86 8.89
N PHE A 507 3.86 4.10 9.20
CA PHE A 507 4.76 4.44 10.30
C PHE A 507 3.99 4.77 11.59
N ASN A 508 2.66 4.87 11.55
CA ASN A 508 1.76 5.20 12.67
C ASN A 508 2.02 6.53 13.42
N PHE A 509 3.03 7.31 13.04
CA PHE A 509 3.34 8.66 13.55
C PHE A 509 3.19 9.71 12.44
N ASP A 510 2.72 10.90 12.78
CA ASP A 510 2.54 12.01 11.83
C ASP A 510 3.68 13.04 11.86
N ASN A 511 3.70 13.93 10.86
CA ASN A 511 4.62 15.06 10.79
C ASN A 511 3.94 16.41 11.09
N CYS A 512 2.94 16.44 12.00
CA CYS A 512 2.20 17.67 12.34
C CYS A 512 1.76 17.81 13.81
N SER A 513 1.81 16.75 14.61
CA SER A 513 1.52 16.74 16.05
C SER A 513 2.76 16.98 16.90
N SER A 514 2.56 17.40 18.15
CA SER A 514 3.66 17.56 19.13
C SER A 514 3.93 16.29 19.94
N ASP A 515 3.18 15.22 19.70
CA ASP A 515 3.35 13.91 20.33
C ASP A 515 4.34 13.04 19.56
N ASP A 516 4.19 12.97 18.25
CA ASP A 516 5.07 12.22 17.32
C ASP A 516 6.45 12.90 17.07
N LYS A 517 6.82 13.88 17.91
CA LYS A 517 7.94 14.80 17.70
C LYS A 517 9.33 14.15 17.71
N LEU A 518 9.48 12.97 18.32
CA LEU A 518 10.79 12.28 18.43
C LEU A 518 11.07 11.54 17.13
N GLU A 519 10.05 10.85 16.62
CA GLU A 519 10.00 10.18 15.34
C GLU A 519 10.17 11.20 14.19
N GLN A 520 9.50 12.35 14.28
CA GLN A 520 9.70 13.47 13.35
C GLN A 520 11.16 13.95 13.28
N GLN A 521 11.91 13.89 14.38
CA GLN A 521 13.30 14.33 14.47
C GLN A 521 14.32 13.19 14.19
N HIS A 522 13.85 12.01 13.80
CA HIS A 522 14.69 10.83 13.60
C HIS A 522 15.66 10.96 12.42
N SER A 523 16.84 10.34 12.55
CA SER A 523 17.95 10.44 11.59
C SER A 523 17.62 9.86 10.21
N LEU A 524 16.63 8.95 10.12
CA LEU A 524 16.10 8.42 8.86
C LEU A 524 15.79 9.53 7.85
N PHE A 525 15.15 10.63 8.30
CA PHE A 525 14.76 11.76 7.45
C PHE A 525 15.93 12.63 6.98
N THR A 526 17.15 12.39 7.46
CA THR A 526 18.37 13.02 6.92
C THR A 526 18.85 12.29 5.66
N ARG A 527 18.89 10.94 5.71
CA ARG A 527 19.36 10.08 4.61
C ARG A 527 18.27 9.84 3.55
N TYR A 528 17.02 9.69 3.97
CA TYR A 528 15.86 9.44 3.10
C TYR A 528 14.93 10.65 3.12
N LYS A 529 14.77 11.30 1.97
CA LYS A 529 13.93 12.50 1.83
C LYS A 529 12.46 12.12 1.79
N ASP A 530 11.65 12.94 2.43
CA ASP A 530 10.19 12.89 2.38
C ASP A 530 9.70 14.01 1.45
N PRO A 531 9.15 13.71 0.25
CA PRO A 531 8.73 14.74 -0.70
C PRO A 531 7.65 15.69 -0.18
N CYS A 532 6.89 15.29 0.86
CA CYS A 532 5.81 16.06 1.49
C CYS A 532 6.28 17.02 2.60
N ARG A 533 7.53 16.94 3.02
CA ARG A 533 8.03 17.57 4.25
C ARG A 533 8.79 18.88 3.98
N LEU A 534 8.64 19.84 4.89
CA LEU A 534 9.54 20.99 5.03
C LEU A 534 10.55 20.76 6.18
N GLY A 535 10.07 20.21 7.30
CA GLY A 535 10.87 19.99 8.50
C GLY A 535 10.19 19.05 9.51
N PRO A 536 10.82 18.79 10.66
CA PRO A 536 10.22 17.98 11.74
C PRO A 536 8.99 18.69 12.31
N GLY A 537 7.81 18.12 12.09
CA GLY A 537 6.53 18.72 12.48
C GLY A 537 6.01 19.79 11.49
N GLU A 538 6.68 19.95 10.34
CA GLU A 538 6.34 20.95 9.31
C GLU A 538 6.11 20.28 7.94
N GLU A 539 4.84 20.26 7.53
CA GLU A 539 4.37 19.74 6.24
C GLU A 539 4.39 20.83 5.15
N LYS A 540 4.60 20.42 3.90
CA LYS A 540 4.33 21.27 2.73
C LYS A 540 2.83 21.55 2.60
N LEU A 541 2.48 22.72 2.07
CA LEU A 541 1.09 23.21 2.00
C LEU A 541 0.11 22.28 1.24
N TRP A 542 0.62 21.48 0.29
CA TRP A 542 -0.16 20.53 -0.51
C TRP A 542 -0.22 19.11 0.09
N ALA A 543 0.62 18.79 1.07
CA ALA A 543 0.61 17.48 1.71
C ALA A 543 -0.67 17.32 2.55
N ILE A 544 -1.28 16.13 2.54
CA ILE A 544 -2.51 15.84 3.28
C ILE A 544 -2.34 14.61 4.18
N GLY A 545 -3.19 14.50 5.20
CA GLY A 545 -3.28 13.31 6.03
C GLY A 545 -3.70 12.08 5.22
N THR A 546 -3.22 10.91 5.64
CA THR A 546 -3.48 9.63 4.98
C THR A 546 -4.47 8.76 5.75
N LEU A 547 -4.55 8.92 7.08
CA LEU A 547 -5.54 8.25 7.91
C LEU A 547 -6.90 8.97 7.78
N LEU A 548 -7.93 8.24 7.33
CA LEU A 548 -9.31 8.71 7.24
C LEU A 548 -9.98 8.71 8.62
N ASP A 549 -10.98 9.57 8.79
CA ASP A 549 -11.87 9.51 9.95
C ASP A 549 -12.82 8.32 9.79
N LYS A 550 -12.71 7.36 10.72
CA LYS A 550 -13.38 6.05 10.65
C LYS A 550 -14.89 6.19 10.61
N ASP A 551 -15.49 7.14 11.32
CA ASP A 551 -16.95 7.21 11.45
C ASP A 551 -17.63 7.56 10.11
N GLY A 552 -17.03 8.47 9.33
CA GLY A 552 -17.56 8.95 8.04
C GLY A 552 -17.22 8.11 6.81
N LEU A 553 -16.58 6.94 6.97
CA LEU A 553 -16.06 6.10 5.88
C LEU A 553 -17.13 5.64 4.85
N TYR A 554 -18.41 5.74 5.18
CA TYR A 554 -19.55 5.31 4.37
C TYR A 554 -20.55 6.43 4.02
N ASP A 555 -20.15 7.70 4.13
CA ASP A 555 -20.99 8.83 3.72
C ASP A 555 -20.99 8.98 2.18
N GLU A 556 -22.11 9.43 1.60
CA GLU A 556 -22.30 9.45 0.13
C GLU A 556 -21.34 10.43 -0.57
N GLU A 557 -20.94 11.44 0.18
CA GLU A 557 -19.93 12.44 -0.11
C GLU A 557 -18.50 11.84 -0.25
N VAL A 558 -18.24 10.63 0.24
CA VAL A 558 -16.90 10.00 0.20
C VAL A 558 -16.88 8.54 -0.25
N CYS A 559 -18.03 7.88 -0.42
CA CYS A 559 -18.12 6.46 -0.77
C CYS A 559 -17.69 6.09 -2.21
N THR A 560 -17.27 7.08 -3.03
CA THR A 560 -16.65 6.86 -4.34
C THR A 560 -15.32 7.60 -4.49
N PRO A 561 -14.35 7.10 -5.28
CA PRO A 561 -13.05 7.75 -5.48
C PRO A 561 -13.15 9.20 -5.99
N ASP A 562 -13.99 9.42 -7.00
CA ASP A 562 -14.24 10.75 -7.58
C ASP A 562 -14.86 11.72 -6.57
N ASN A 563 -15.60 11.24 -5.56
CA ASN A 563 -16.18 12.12 -4.53
C ASN A 563 -15.16 12.40 -3.41
N LEU A 564 -14.49 11.36 -2.89
CA LEU A 564 -13.45 11.52 -1.89
C LEU A 564 -12.28 12.40 -2.40
N GLN A 565 -11.95 12.36 -3.70
CA GLN A 565 -10.99 13.31 -4.28
C GLN A 565 -11.42 14.77 -4.07
N LYS A 566 -12.64 15.13 -4.52
CA LYS A 566 -13.18 16.52 -4.40
C LYS A 566 -13.26 16.98 -2.94
N VAL A 567 -13.61 16.06 -2.03
CA VAL A 567 -13.67 16.32 -0.59
C VAL A 567 -12.28 16.65 -0.06
N LEU A 568 -11.26 15.84 -0.36
CA LEU A 568 -9.90 16.03 0.15
C LEU A 568 -9.15 17.18 -0.53
N GLU A 569 -9.56 17.62 -1.72
CA GLU A 569 -9.10 18.87 -2.33
C GLU A 569 -9.51 20.11 -1.49
N SER A 570 -10.66 20.05 -0.79
CA SER A 570 -11.14 21.14 0.10
C SER A 570 -10.60 21.04 1.54
N GLU A 571 -10.36 22.18 2.21
CA GLU A 571 -9.93 22.19 3.61
C GLU A 571 -11.05 21.72 4.55
N GLU A 572 -12.29 22.12 4.25
CA GLU A 572 -13.51 21.69 4.94
C GLU A 572 -13.62 20.16 4.94
N GLY A 573 -13.51 19.54 3.77
CA GLY A 573 -13.58 18.10 3.60
C GLY A 573 -12.41 17.36 4.23
N ARG A 574 -11.20 17.92 4.24
CA ARG A 574 -10.07 17.37 5.03
C ARG A 574 -10.37 17.40 6.52
N ARG A 575 -10.77 18.55 7.08
CA ARG A 575 -11.12 18.70 8.52
C ARG A 575 -12.28 17.79 8.94
N GLU A 576 -13.16 17.42 8.01
CA GLU A 576 -14.24 16.44 8.23
C GLU A 576 -13.75 14.99 8.15
N TYR A 577 -13.15 14.57 7.03
CA TYR A 577 -12.94 13.15 6.69
C TYR A 577 -11.52 12.59 6.89
N LEU A 578 -10.54 13.41 7.30
CA LEU A 578 -9.23 12.93 7.75
C LEU A 578 -9.14 12.90 9.28
N ALA A 579 -8.34 12.00 9.83
CA ALA A 579 -7.96 12.03 11.23
C ALA A 579 -7.07 13.24 11.52
N PHE A 580 -7.24 13.83 12.71
CA PHE A 580 -6.42 14.94 13.22
C PHE A 580 -5.92 14.60 14.63
N PRO A 581 -4.82 15.21 15.11
CA PRO A 581 -4.37 15.05 16.50
C PRO A 581 -5.49 15.38 17.50
N THR A 582 -5.74 14.47 18.45
CA THR A 582 -6.80 14.63 19.47
C THR A 582 -6.44 15.71 20.48
N SER A 583 -7.38 16.58 20.83
CA SER A 583 -7.14 17.63 21.82
C SER A 583 -7.04 17.03 23.23
N LYS A 584 -5.94 17.34 23.95
CA LYS A 584 -5.67 16.88 25.33
C LYS A 584 -6.54 17.56 26.41
N SER A 585 -7.75 17.98 26.05
CA SER A 585 -8.71 18.59 26.97
C SER A 585 -9.28 17.52 27.91
N PRO A 586 -9.51 17.82 29.20
CA PRO A 586 -10.07 16.87 30.16
C PRO A 586 -11.58 16.68 29.94
N GLY A 587 -11.94 15.98 28.85
CA GLY A 587 -13.32 15.87 28.36
C GLY A 587 -13.55 14.79 27.30
N GLY A 588 -12.73 13.73 27.31
CA GLY A 588 -12.80 12.63 26.34
C GLY A 588 -11.97 12.89 25.07
N GLY A 589 -11.40 11.82 24.49
CA GLY A 589 -10.53 11.86 23.31
C GLY A 589 -11.26 12.09 21.99
N GLN A 590 -12.11 13.12 21.93
CA GLN A 590 -12.81 13.50 20.71
C GLN A 590 -11.89 14.30 19.77
N LYS A 591 -12.20 14.25 18.47
CA LYS A 591 -11.62 15.13 17.45
C LYS A 591 -11.79 16.58 17.88
N GLY A 592 -10.73 17.38 17.76
CA GLY A 592 -10.81 18.81 18.08
C GLY A 592 -11.95 19.48 17.30
N ARG A 593 -12.66 20.42 17.95
CA ARG A 593 -13.75 21.19 17.32
C ARG A 593 -13.27 21.73 15.97
N LYS A 594 -14.03 21.50 14.88
CA LYS A 594 -13.61 21.74 13.48
C LYS A 594 -12.90 23.10 13.28
N ASP A 595 -13.42 24.15 13.90
CA ASP A 595 -12.92 25.53 13.89
C ASP A 595 -11.49 25.73 14.45
N LEU A 596 -10.92 24.72 15.13
CA LEU A 596 -9.63 24.75 15.83
C LEU A 596 -8.60 23.75 15.26
N LEU A 597 -8.99 22.94 14.28
CA LEU A 597 -8.09 22.00 13.61
C LEU A 597 -7.10 22.77 12.72
N LYS A 598 -5.82 22.38 12.76
CA LYS A 598 -4.74 22.99 11.97
C LYS A 598 -4.05 21.96 11.09
N GLY A 599 -3.56 22.39 9.94
CA GLY A 599 -2.93 21.51 8.95
C GLY A 599 -3.95 20.68 8.18
N ASN A 600 -3.46 19.70 7.41
CA ASN A 600 -4.26 18.94 6.46
C ASN A 600 -4.56 17.49 6.92
N GLY A 601 -4.48 17.20 8.23
CA GLY A 601 -4.71 15.87 8.83
C GLY A 601 -3.42 15.12 9.21
N ARG A 602 -3.55 13.93 9.80
CA ARG A 602 -2.43 13.05 10.17
C ARG A 602 -1.95 12.25 8.95
N ARG A 603 -0.73 12.52 8.48
CA ARG A 603 -0.05 11.73 7.44
C ARG A 603 0.86 10.71 8.10
N ILE A 604 0.47 9.45 8.08
CA ILE A 604 1.19 8.35 8.76
C ILE A 604 1.72 7.27 7.79
N ASP A 605 1.29 7.32 6.53
CA ASP A 605 1.81 6.49 5.44
C ASP A 605 2.89 7.29 4.68
N TYR A 606 4.12 6.77 4.66
CA TYR A 606 5.28 7.45 4.09
C TYR A 606 5.78 6.79 2.80
N MET A 607 6.41 7.60 1.96
CA MET A 607 7.05 7.19 0.71
C MET A 607 8.30 8.06 0.52
N LEU A 608 9.47 7.50 0.82
CA LEU A 608 10.75 8.19 0.97
C LEU A 608 11.75 7.68 -0.08
N HIS A 609 12.70 8.52 -0.50
CA HIS A 609 13.82 8.11 -1.37
C HIS A 609 15.17 8.58 -0.81
N ALA A 610 16.23 7.82 -1.06
CA ALA A 610 17.59 8.31 -0.89
C ALA A 610 17.98 9.25 -2.03
N GLU A 611 18.96 10.12 -1.75
CA GLU A 611 19.76 10.83 -2.76
C GLU A 611 21.21 10.33 -2.78
N GLU A 612 21.66 9.72 -1.68
CA GLU A 612 23.01 9.16 -1.50
C GLU A 612 23.04 7.64 -1.72
N GLY A 613 24.20 7.09 -2.09
CA GLY A 613 24.39 5.65 -2.30
C GLY A 613 23.85 5.10 -3.63
N LEU A 614 23.42 5.98 -4.53
CA LEU A 614 23.04 5.67 -5.90
C LEU A 614 24.26 5.62 -6.84
N CYS A 615 24.06 5.23 -8.10
CA CYS A 615 25.07 5.34 -9.15
C CYS A 615 25.49 6.82 -9.33
N PRO A 616 26.79 7.18 -9.20
CA PRO A 616 27.23 8.58 -9.24
C PRO A 616 26.90 9.33 -10.54
N ASP A 617 26.81 8.60 -11.67
CA ASP A 617 26.50 9.17 -12.98
C ASP A 617 25.01 9.47 -13.16
N TRP A 618 24.15 9.04 -12.23
CA TRP A 618 22.69 9.15 -12.32
C TRP A 618 22.10 10.03 -11.22
N LYS A 619 21.11 10.83 -11.62
CA LYS A 619 20.27 11.62 -10.73
C LYS A 619 18.89 10.97 -10.65
N ALA A 620 18.40 10.72 -9.44
CA ALA A 620 17.06 10.19 -9.18
C ALA A 620 16.19 11.29 -8.56
N GLU A 621 15.22 11.81 -9.33
CA GLU A 621 14.36 12.93 -8.91
C GLU A 621 12.89 12.53 -8.91
N VAL A 622 12.09 13.14 -8.03
CA VAL A 622 10.63 12.96 -8.05
C VAL A 622 10.05 13.58 -9.33
N GLU A 623 9.25 12.82 -10.09
CA GLU A 623 8.49 13.29 -11.26
C GLU A 623 7.02 13.57 -10.90
N GLU A 624 6.44 12.74 -10.05
CA GLU A 624 5.01 12.74 -9.69
C GLU A 624 4.83 12.22 -8.25
N PHE A 625 4.03 12.88 -7.41
CA PHE A 625 3.63 12.40 -6.07
C PHE A 625 2.11 12.46 -5.93
N SER A 626 1.49 11.46 -5.29
CA SER A 626 0.03 11.40 -5.22
C SER A 626 -0.54 10.72 -3.98
N PHE A 627 -1.66 11.27 -3.50
CA PHE A 627 -2.54 10.67 -2.50
C PHE A 627 -3.76 10.08 -3.19
N ILE A 628 -4.02 8.79 -3.03
CA ILE A 628 -4.94 8.05 -3.90
C ILE A 628 -6.27 7.79 -3.20
N THR A 629 -7.38 8.13 -3.83
CA THR A 629 -8.74 7.89 -3.28
C THR A 629 -9.42 6.66 -3.88
N GLN A 630 -8.74 5.91 -4.76
CA GLN A 630 -9.33 4.74 -5.46
C GLN A 630 -9.84 3.64 -4.51
N LEU A 631 -9.30 3.54 -3.28
CA LEU A 631 -9.76 2.59 -2.26
C LEU A 631 -10.81 3.16 -1.29
N SER A 632 -11.43 4.30 -1.62
CA SER A 632 -12.64 4.83 -0.99
C SER A 632 -13.65 3.71 -0.67
N GLY A 633 -14.11 3.69 0.60
CA GLY A 633 -15.03 2.69 1.17
C GLY A 633 -14.44 1.30 1.42
N LEU A 634 -13.15 1.07 1.13
CA LEU A 634 -12.50 -0.25 1.20
C LEU A 634 -11.35 -0.34 2.20
N THR A 635 -10.83 0.77 2.72
CA THR A 635 -9.86 0.85 3.80
C THR A 635 -9.93 2.26 4.42
N ASP A 636 -9.42 2.43 5.63
CA ASP A 636 -9.33 3.69 6.37
C ASP A 636 -8.01 4.46 6.15
N HIS A 637 -7.14 3.98 5.25
CA HIS A 637 -5.94 4.70 4.81
C HIS A 637 -5.99 5.09 3.31
N LEU A 638 -5.44 6.25 2.97
CA LEU A 638 -5.18 6.64 1.58
C LEU A 638 -3.85 6.03 1.11
N PRO A 639 -3.82 5.22 0.03
CA PRO A 639 -2.58 4.85 -0.61
C PRO A 639 -1.76 6.07 -1.05
N VAL A 640 -0.45 6.01 -0.87
CA VAL A 640 0.50 7.06 -1.27
C VAL A 640 1.38 6.51 -2.38
N ALA A 641 1.60 7.29 -3.44
CA ALA A 641 2.46 6.87 -4.56
C ALA A 641 3.40 7.97 -5.05
N MET A 642 4.58 7.55 -5.48
CA MET A 642 5.68 8.39 -5.95
C MET A 642 6.23 7.83 -7.26
N ARG A 643 6.67 8.70 -8.16
CA ARG A 643 7.40 8.37 -9.37
C ARG A 643 8.78 9.01 -9.30
N LEU A 644 9.83 8.21 -9.44
CA LEU A 644 11.21 8.68 -9.55
C LEU A 644 11.66 8.60 -11.01
N MET A 645 12.10 9.71 -11.58
CA MET A 645 12.85 9.74 -12.83
C MET A 645 14.32 9.50 -12.52
N VAL A 646 14.91 8.44 -13.11
CA VAL A 646 16.35 8.18 -13.03
C VAL A 646 16.98 8.47 -14.39
N SER A 647 17.82 9.50 -14.45
CA SER A 647 18.51 9.93 -15.68
C SER A 647 20.01 10.10 -15.44
N ALA A 648 20.81 9.88 -16.46
CA ALA A 648 22.20 10.34 -16.44
C ALA A 648 22.24 11.86 -16.24
N GLY A 649 23.24 12.34 -15.50
CA GLY A 649 23.50 13.78 -15.39
C GLY A 649 23.81 14.40 -16.75
N GLU A 650 23.41 15.65 -16.96
CA GLU A 650 24.00 16.47 -18.01
C GLU A 650 25.44 16.80 -17.59
N GLU A 651 26.44 16.54 -18.45
CA GLU A 651 27.80 17.03 -18.22
C GLU A 651 27.76 18.57 -18.24
N GLU A 652 28.19 19.23 -17.15
CA GLU A 652 28.43 20.67 -17.16
C GLU A 652 29.66 20.96 -18.05
N ALA A 653 29.39 21.46 -19.26
CA ALA A 653 30.37 21.65 -20.35
C ALA A 653 30.73 23.13 -20.62
#